data_AF-A0A8J7XLS7-F1
#
_entry.id   AF-A0A8J7XLS7-F1
#
_cell.length_a   1.000
_cell.length_b   1.000
_cell.length_c   1.000
_cell.angle_alpha   90.00
_cell.angle_beta   90.00
_cell.angle_gamma   90.00
#
_symmetry.space_group_name_H-M   'P 1'
#
loop_
_entity.id
_entity.type
_entity.pdbx_description
1 polymer ?
#
loop_
_entity_poly.entity_id
_entity_poly.type
_entity_poly.pdbx_seq_one_letter_code
_entity_poly.pdbx_strand_id
1 'polypeptide(L)'
;MDIVGITFDEEIKEYIAIKTIKISKWINPRDLSLEVVFRINTEHFYGKNGFKKLEKLYVYFKDKDLDNIDEEYLMKLGKEKKEKILNDESREHLEERISPLRGYIPRIPTKEVKMESDREKRRIKVIFEDYSIIEETKRMNIRFSLRFSKSIDIIENIKSTTEKSPWYYDCLIEPYLVQTLKWSKKEFMPSLGILDVWLQIPKELYRSLSAINVLPVGYFEQMFLLGKIAEKFQEANQPLAQEDTLCINWSFPNISISSHPEEIEVTCGLRKFTEEEHFIKRLRETPDDSILILREILYTCKVKTLNFRYIISNISNISNKNLENVLEIFNIMVFQRYLKPIEENLDMLLQYLEFYRDLPHGEEFFVRYSIFCTLIRCKNPGDFFSGTLSPIIRRMQELEDVLDPDYKTLMQDFSILAKLTEESQYKDTILSKIDKIDLKWGRKLIYPDRYILIDILTNWKNIIEKEYEEKITLPEIKAEIKTRHLAFSDQVGFILSIRNNGTGEAKKVHVRLIQTDDYGIITEKSETKALLTSKGRPFESELVIKPKSIKKTVVHYEIRYKDELGRDAKKQFQETIDFIREEIKFQRIENPYIIGGIVRESKMFFGREELLENIVDSFKGKYQTNSIFLYGQRRTGKTSILYHLKERLEAEFAPVSFDMLEVFGKKSFYEDLMEKIVKELGFNDIKIPSIEDDPFDGFKNEFYAQFKQKLKGKKIVLMIDEYQRIDEFITKRDYDDSVIDFLNALVQDGEINIIFAGYLQPEDLRNGKWVDFMRFFTTMNVSFLRKEDAIRLIRGPIEGLIEYDEGAIEKIISLSGCHPYFVQLICHTMVEHHNLNEVNLIGYSNVTKCISKYLDKGENIFYDIIFAQTQEIDRKILSYMYSLMEEKRTVSVNRSEIEEDLVKHYKTLEKSEIKKALSHLERKEIIRKSIEHPNYYEFTIDLYKHWIKWNLP
;
A
#
# COMPACT_ATOMS: atom_id res chain seq x y z
N MET A 1 30.00 22.11 29.44
CA MET A 1 30.42 21.01 28.56
C MET A 1 29.50 20.97 27.35
N ASP A 2 30.09 21.28 26.20
CA ASP A 2 29.39 21.83 25.06
C ASP A 2 29.52 20.93 23.85
N ILE A 3 28.50 20.09 23.60
CA ILE A 3 28.42 19.29 22.37
C ILE A 3 28.05 20.27 21.25
N VAL A 4 28.99 20.53 20.36
CA VAL A 4 28.81 21.44 19.23
C VAL A 4 28.33 20.72 17.97
N GLY A 5 28.45 19.40 17.88
CA GLY A 5 27.97 18.70 16.69
C GLY A 5 27.97 17.19 16.85
N ILE A 6 27.21 16.51 16.00
CA ILE A 6 27.15 15.06 15.96
C ILE A 6 27.14 14.61 14.51
N THR A 7 27.91 13.59 14.15
CA THR A 7 27.80 12.96 12.83
C THR A 7 27.77 11.45 12.96
N PHE A 8 27.00 10.79 12.09
CA PHE A 8 26.96 9.34 11.95
C PHE A 8 27.88 8.91 10.80
N ASP A 9 28.02 7.60 10.57
CA ASP A 9 28.66 7.08 9.36
C ASP A 9 28.09 7.76 8.09
N GLU A 10 28.94 8.02 7.09
CA GLU A 10 28.56 8.78 5.87
C GLU A 10 27.33 8.19 5.19
N GLU A 11 27.16 6.87 5.25
CA GLU A 11 26.05 6.15 4.63
C GLU A 11 24.70 6.35 5.34
N ILE A 12 24.70 6.66 6.64
CA ILE A 12 23.49 6.78 7.47
C ILE A 12 23.05 8.24 7.63
N LYS A 13 23.97 9.17 7.42
CA LYS A 13 23.78 10.61 7.63
C LYS A 13 22.57 11.22 6.90
N GLU A 14 22.21 10.69 5.73
CA GLU A 14 21.07 11.18 4.92
C GLU A 14 19.71 10.62 5.37
N TYR A 15 19.71 9.62 6.26
CA TYR A 15 18.52 8.84 6.66
C TYR A 15 17.96 9.24 8.04
N ILE A 16 18.64 10.13 8.76
CA ILE A 16 18.23 10.59 10.08
C ILE A 16 17.59 11.97 9.94
N ALA A 17 16.29 12.04 10.18
CA ALA A 17 15.58 13.32 10.24
C ALA A 17 16.03 14.13 11.47
N ILE A 18 16.16 15.44 11.30
CA ILE A 18 16.83 16.32 12.25
C ILE A 18 16.23 16.36 13.66
N LYS A 19 14.94 16.04 13.77
CA LYS A 19 14.13 16.17 14.98
C LYS A 19 14.08 14.89 15.83
N THR A 20 14.82 13.84 15.46
CA THR A 20 14.65 12.50 16.05
C THR A 20 15.65 12.15 17.16
N ILE A 21 16.59 13.04 17.49
CA ILE A 21 17.64 12.79 18.49
C ILE A 21 17.35 13.55 19.78
N LYS A 22 17.36 12.84 20.91
CA LYS A 22 17.26 13.39 22.27
C LYS A 22 18.55 13.06 23.03
N ILE A 23 19.13 14.07 23.68
CA ILE A 23 20.39 13.94 24.42
C ILE A 23 20.09 14.19 25.90
N SER A 24 20.56 13.29 26.76
CA SER A 24 20.49 13.44 28.21
C SER A 24 21.90 13.33 28.80
N LYS A 25 22.23 14.22 29.73
CA LYS A 25 23.53 14.29 30.41
C LYS A 25 23.32 13.96 31.89
N TRP A 26 24.17 13.10 32.44
CA TRP A 26 24.14 12.69 33.84
C TRP A 26 25.49 12.92 34.44
N ILE A 27 25.58 13.69 35.53
CA ILE A 27 26.83 13.86 36.27
C ILE A 27 26.81 12.89 37.45
N ASN A 28 27.83 12.06 37.57
CA ASN A 28 28.08 11.27 38.76
C ASN A 28 28.82 12.14 39.77
N PRO A 29 28.20 12.52 40.90
CA PRO A 29 28.84 13.42 41.86
C PRO A 29 29.99 12.76 42.64
N ARG A 30 30.16 11.43 42.61
CA ARG A 30 31.22 10.72 43.34
C ARG A 30 32.58 10.81 42.66
N ASP A 31 32.60 10.65 41.35
CA ASP A 31 33.83 10.60 40.54
C ASP A 31 33.87 11.66 39.44
N LEU A 32 32.85 12.51 39.40
CA LEU A 32 32.64 13.58 38.42
C LEU A 32 32.62 13.07 36.98
N SER A 33 32.34 11.77 36.77
CA SER A 33 32.12 11.24 35.44
C SER A 33 30.79 11.76 34.88
N LEU A 34 30.80 12.18 33.63
CA LEU A 34 29.60 12.55 32.90
C LEU A 34 29.21 11.40 32.01
N GLU A 35 28.02 10.86 32.24
CA GLU A 35 27.42 9.91 31.35
C GLU A 35 26.50 10.62 30.36
N VAL A 36 26.78 10.42 29.07
CA VAL A 36 26.02 11.00 27.97
C VAL A 36 25.16 9.90 27.35
N VAL A 37 23.85 10.12 27.35
CA VAL A 37 22.85 9.21 26.83
C VAL A 37 22.19 9.85 25.61
N PHE A 38 22.24 9.16 24.48
CA PHE A 38 21.57 9.53 23.23
C PHE A 38 20.40 8.59 23.00
N ARG A 39 19.19 9.14 22.95
CA ARG A 39 18.00 8.44 22.49
C ARG A 39 17.70 8.88 21.07
N ILE A 40 17.73 7.93 20.13
CA ILE A 40 17.50 8.19 18.71
C ILE A 40 16.19 7.51 18.32
N ASN A 41 15.22 8.28 17.82
CA ASN A 41 14.02 7.74 17.19
C ASN A 41 14.35 7.35 15.75
N THR A 42 14.04 6.11 15.40
CA THR A 42 14.40 5.50 14.13
C THR A 42 13.15 5.40 13.26
N GLU A 43 12.76 6.50 12.62
CA GLU A 43 11.63 6.49 11.68
C GLU A 43 12.08 6.14 10.24
N HIS A 44 13.37 6.34 9.90
CA HIS A 44 13.83 6.34 8.49
C HIS A 44 15.21 5.71 8.21
N PHE A 45 15.68 4.71 8.97
CA PHE A 45 16.96 4.02 8.68
C PHE A 45 16.87 2.95 7.55
N TYR A 46 16.07 3.22 6.52
CA TYR A 46 15.88 2.33 5.36
C TYR A 46 16.47 2.96 4.10
N GLY A 47 17.54 2.39 3.58
CA GLY A 47 18.21 2.84 2.37
C GLY A 47 17.97 1.91 1.17
N LYS A 48 18.50 2.29 -0.01
CA LYS A 48 18.35 1.52 -1.27
C LYS A 48 18.81 0.05 -1.20
N ASN A 49 19.58 -0.34 -0.18
CA ASN A 49 20.13 -1.69 0.01
C ASN A 49 19.57 -2.40 1.27
N GLY A 50 18.41 -1.97 1.77
CA GLY A 50 17.80 -2.52 2.98
C GLY A 50 18.26 -1.84 4.27
N PHE A 51 18.09 -2.56 5.38
CA PHE A 51 18.44 -2.11 6.73
C PHE A 51 19.92 -1.73 6.85
N LYS A 52 20.19 -0.56 7.43
CA LYS A 52 21.54 -0.04 7.62
C LYS A 52 22.06 -0.40 9.02
N LYS A 53 23.31 -0.85 9.08
CA LYS A 53 24.01 -1.15 10.32
C LYS A 53 24.67 0.11 10.87
N LEU A 54 24.43 0.42 12.14
CA LEU A 54 25.04 1.57 12.79
C LEU A 54 26.39 1.17 13.39
N GLU A 55 27.50 1.62 12.81
CA GLU A 55 28.83 1.22 13.28
C GLU A 55 29.50 2.29 14.14
N LYS A 56 29.36 3.57 13.78
CA LYS A 56 30.09 4.66 14.42
C LYS A 56 29.25 5.92 14.60
N LEU A 57 29.59 6.65 15.65
CA LEU A 57 29.06 7.96 16.01
C LEU A 57 30.25 8.88 16.33
N TYR A 58 30.21 10.09 15.81
CA TYR A 58 31.19 11.13 16.09
C TYR A 58 30.50 12.28 16.82
N VAL A 59 31.07 12.70 17.94
CA VAL A 59 30.56 13.79 18.78
C VAL A 59 31.63 14.87 18.87
N TYR A 60 31.27 16.09 18.49
CA TYR A 60 32.15 17.24 18.48
C TYR A 60 31.85 18.08 19.72
N PHE A 61 32.90 18.53 20.39
CA PHE A 61 32.81 19.40 21.57
C PHE A 61 33.54 20.72 21.30
N LYS A 62 33.28 21.76 22.11
CA LYS A 62 34.17 22.94 22.11
C LYS A 62 35.58 22.51 22.52
N ASP A 63 36.61 23.06 21.88
CA ASP A 63 38.00 22.66 22.13
C ASP A 63 38.40 22.72 23.60
N LYS A 64 37.97 23.76 24.33
CA LYS A 64 38.25 23.92 25.77
C LYS A 64 37.67 22.79 26.64
N ASP A 65 36.56 22.18 26.23
CA ASP A 65 35.96 21.06 26.97
C ASP A 65 36.67 19.74 26.68
N LEU A 66 37.27 19.58 25.50
CA LEU A 66 38.04 18.38 25.12
C LEU A 66 39.36 18.28 25.90
N ASP A 67 39.99 19.42 26.20
CA ASP A 67 41.22 19.48 27.00
C ASP A 67 41.03 18.93 28.42
N ASN A 68 39.79 18.96 28.92
CA ASN A 68 39.45 18.50 30.25
C ASN A 68 38.99 17.03 30.29
N ILE A 69 39.03 16.28 29.18
CA ILE A 69 38.62 14.87 29.18
C ILE A 69 39.83 13.97 29.45
N ASP A 70 39.68 13.04 30.40
CA ASP A 70 40.69 12.03 30.74
C ASP A 70 40.81 11.00 29.60
N GLU A 71 41.82 11.16 28.75
CA GLU A 71 42.11 10.24 27.64
C GLU A 71 42.51 8.83 28.11
N GLU A 72 43.13 8.71 29.28
CA GLU A 72 43.56 7.42 29.84
C GLU A 72 42.34 6.60 30.29
N TYR A 73 41.30 7.27 30.81
CA TYR A 73 40.01 6.65 31.11
C TYR A 73 39.27 6.18 29.85
N LEU A 74 39.32 6.94 28.75
CA LEU A 74 38.74 6.53 27.46
C LEU A 74 39.39 5.24 26.93
N MET A 75 40.73 5.12 27.06
CA MET A 75 41.49 3.94 26.66
C MET A 75 41.19 2.70 27.51
N LYS A 76 40.93 2.87 28.82
CA LYS A 76 40.56 1.77 29.74
C LYS A 76 39.17 1.18 29.45
N LEU A 77 38.18 2.04 29.15
CA LEU A 77 36.81 1.65 28.81
C LEU A 77 36.73 0.66 27.62
N GLY A 78 37.64 0.79 26.65
CA GLY A 78 37.73 -0.12 25.49
C GLY A 78 38.37 -1.48 25.78
N LYS A 79 39.17 -1.61 26.86
CA LYS A 79 39.83 -2.86 27.24
C LYS A 79 38.99 -3.70 28.21
N GLU A 80 38.41 -3.09 29.24
CA GLU A 80 37.63 -3.83 30.27
C GLU A 80 36.35 -4.49 29.71
N LYS A 81 35.69 -3.88 28.72
CA LYS A 81 34.53 -4.49 28.06
C LYS A 81 34.91 -5.72 27.23
N LYS A 82 36.06 -5.70 26.57
CA LYS A 82 36.53 -6.81 25.72
C LYS A 82 36.74 -8.10 26.53
N GLU A 83 37.18 -7.98 27.78
CA GLU A 83 37.37 -9.10 28.71
C GLU A 83 36.05 -9.60 29.33
N LYS A 84 35.09 -8.71 29.60
CA LYS A 84 33.75 -9.12 30.09
C LYS A 84 32.91 -9.84 29.02
N ILE A 85 33.00 -9.39 27.75
CA ILE A 85 32.22 -9.94 26.63
C ILE A 85 32.69 -11.35 26.22
N LEU A 86 33.95 -11.71 26.51
CA LEU A 86 34.46 -13.07 26.26
C LEU A 86 33.94 -14.11 27.26
N ASN A 87 33.32 -13.68 28.37
CA ASN A 87 32.83 -14.57 29.43
C ASN A 87 31.29 -14.69 29.49
N ASP A 88 30.55 -13.90 28.72
CA ASP A 88 29.08 -13.98 28.66
C ASP A 88 28.66 -14.79 27.43
N GLU A 89 28.25 -16.05 27.65
CA GLU A 89 27.60 -16.93 26.66
C GLU A 89 26.24 -16.42 26.16
N SER A 90 25.84 -15.20 26.52
CA SER A 90 24.52 -14.61 26.25
C SER A 90 24.51 -13.72 25.00
N ARG A 91 25.00 -14.24 23.86
CA ARG A 91 24.72 -13.64 22.54
C ARG A 91 23.30 -13.94 22.01
N GLU A 92 22.62 -14.93 22.57
CA GLU A 92 21.31 -15.42 22.09
C GLU A 92 20.06 -14.68 22.65
N HIS A 93 20.22 -13.62 23.47
CA HIS A 93 19.06 -13.02 24.17
C HIS A 93 18.83 -11.52 23.97
N LEU A 94 19.44 -10.88 22.96
CA LEU A 94 19.13 -9.47 22.65
C LEU A 94 17.96 -9.28 21.65
N GLU A 95 17.35 -10.36 21.14
CA GLU A 95 16.22 -10.30 20.21
C GLU A 95 14.83 -10.37 20.89
N GLU A 96 14.73 -10.62 22.19
CA GLU A 96 13.41 -10.70 22.84
C GLU A 96 12.96 -9.39 23.51
N ARG A 97 11.84 -8.86 22.97
CA ARG A 97 10.91 -7.89 23.56
C ARG A 97 11.26 -6.40 23.42
N ILE A 98 11.26 -5.89 22.19
CA ILE A 98 10.98 -4.47 21.93
C ILE A 98 9.46 -4.27 21.91
N SER A 99 8.86 -4.01 23.07
CA SER A 99 7.50 -3.46 23.14
C SER A 99 7.61 -1.96 23.45
N PRO A 100 7.15 -1.06 22.54
CA PRO A 100 7.15 0.38 22.76
C PRO A 100 6.44 0.83 24.05
N LEU A 101 5.54 -0.01 24.57
CA LEU A 101 4.72 0.25 25.76
C LEU A 101 5.39 -0.17 27.07
N ARG A 102 6.42 -1.03 27.05
CA ARG A 102 7.12 -1.47 28.27
C ARG A 102 8.25 -0.54 28.73
N GLY A 103 8.49 0.56 28.01
CA GLY A 103 9.44 1.61 28.40
C GLY A 103 10.92 1.22 28.42
N TYR A 104 11.25 -0.05 28.17
CA TYR A 104 12.63 -0.53 28.05
C TYR A 104 13.08 -0.46 26.59
N ILE A 105 14.03 0.43 26.31
CA ILE A 105 14.71 0.51 25.01
C ILE A 105 16.05 -0.20 25.20
N PRO A 106 16.33 -1.32 24.52
CA PRO A 106 17.59 -2.04 24.68
C PRO A 106 18.77 -1.11 24.36
N ARG A 107 19.81 -1.18 25.20
CA ARG A 107 21.01 -0.37 25.06
C ARG A 107 21.87 -0.95 23.94
N ILE A 108 22.32 -0.11 23.01
CA ILE A 108 23.37 -0.51 22.06
C ILE A 108 24.71 -0.52 22.81
N PRO A 109 25.37 -1.68 22.93
CA PRO A 109 26.66 -1.73 23.58
C PRO A 109 27.71 -1.00 22.74
N THR A 110 28.46 -0.11 23.41
CA THR A 110 29.61 0.57 22.83
C THR A 110 30.84 -0.33 22.91
N LYS A 111 31.48 -0.57 21.76
CA LYS A 111 32.71 -1.35 21.60
C LYS A 111 33.95 -0.55 21.97
N GLU A 112 34.02 0.72 21.58
CA GLU A 112 35.18 1.59 21.82
C GLU A 112 34.75 3.07 21.84
N VAL A 113 35.37 3.89 22.69
CA VAL A 113 35.23 5.35 22.70
C VAL A 113 36.63 5.95 22.70
N LYS A 114 36.97 6.79 21.72
CA LYS A 114 38.30 7.41 21.63
C LYS A 114 38.23 8.83 21.08
N MET A 115 39.25 9.64 21.37
CA MET A 115 39.42 10.93 20.75
C MET A 115 40.05 10.77 19.35
N GLU A 116 39.58 11.53 18.36
CA GLU A 116 40.06 11.54 16.99
C GLU A 116 40.19 12.98 16.50
N SER A 117 41.19 13.25 15.65
CA SER A 117 41.42 14.57 15.05
C SER A 117 41.17 14.47 13.54
N ASP A 118 40.32 15.33 12.98
CA ASP A 118 40.05 15.37 11.54
C ASP A 118 40.25 16.79 11.00
N ARG A 119 41.28 16.93 10.14
CA ARG A 119 41.69 18.05 9.28
C ARG A 119 41.68 19.49 9.80
N GLU A 120 41.20 19.75 11.02
CA GLU A 120 41.30 21.01 11.79
C GLU A 120 40.55 20.96 13.14
N LYS A 121 39.80 19.89 13.48
CA LYS A 121 38.98 19.80 14.71
C LYS A 121 39.18 18.49 15.48
N ARG A 122 39.08 18.55 16.81
CA ARG A 122 39.06 17.39 17.72
C ARG A 122 37.63 16.89 17.95
N ARG A 123 37.43 15.56 17.99
CA ARG A 123 36.11 14.91 18.19
C ARG A 123 36.21 13.62 18.99
N ILE A 124 35.12 13.18 19.59
CA ILE A 124 34.99 11.86 20.23
C ILE A 124 34.33 10.90 19.24
N LYS A 125 35.02 9.81 18.94
CA LYS A 125 34.55 8.70 18.11
C LYS A 125 34.07 7.56 19.01
N VAL A 126 32.81 7.21 18.87
CA VAL A 126 32.15 6.08 19.53
C VAL A 126 31.92 5.00 18.48
N ILE A 127 32.42 3.79 18.72
CA ILE A 127 32.26 2.62 17.88
C ILE A 127 31.33 1.66 18.61
N PHE A 128 30.29 1.18 17.93
CA PHE A 128 29.31 0.24 18.47
C PHE A 128 29.71 -1.22 18.21
N GLU A 129 29.11 -2.14 18.96
CA GLU A 129 29.11 -3.56 18.57
C GLU A 129 28.15 -3.79 17.39
N ASP A 130 28.29 -4.92 16.71
CA ASP A 130 27.52 -5.25 15.50
C ASP A 130 26.01 -5.30 15.79
N TYR A 131 25.33 -4.17 15.57
CA TYR A 131 23.90 -4.01 15.83
C TYR A 131 23.16 -3.69 14.53
N SER A 132 22.27 -4.60 14.12
CA SER A 132 21.43 -4.47 12.92
C SER A 132 20.11 -3.78 13.29
N ILE A 133 19.79 -2.68 12.61
CA ILE A 133 18.50 -1.99 12.76
C ILE A 133 17.47 -2.73 11.90
N ILE A 134 16.40 -3.28 12.47
CA ILE A 134 15.31 -3.96 11.72
C ILE A 134 14.05 -3.08 11.64
N GLU A 135 13.04 -3.47 10.84
CA GLU A 135 11.81 -2.69 10.60
C GLU A 135 11.07 -2.31 11.89
N GLU A 136 11.15 -3.18 12.89
CA GLU A 136 10.46 -3.05 14.17
C GLU A 136 11.22 -2.15 15.16
N THR A 137 12.46 -1.77 14.86
CA THR A 137 13.27 -0.88 15.71
C THR A 137 12.72 0.54 15.59
N LYS A 138 11.86 0.95 16.53
CA LYS A 138 11.28 2.32 16.57
C LYS A 138 12.12 3.33 17.37
N ARG A 139 12.92 2.86 18.33
CA ARG A 139 13.75 3.69 19.22
C ARG A 139 15.05 2.97 19.56
N MET A 140 16.15 3.73 19.62
CA MET A 140 17.47 3.25 20.05
C MET A 140 18.00 4.09 21.21
N ASN A 141 18.79 3.44 22.08
CA ASN A 141 19.43 4.10 23.22
C ASN A 141 20.94 3.81 23.22
N ILE A 142 21.74 4.85 23.02
CA ILE A 142 23.21 4.81 23.00
C ILE A 142 23.73 5.52 24.25
N ARG A 143 24.60 4.87 25.02
CA ARG A 143 25.09 5.43 26.28
C ARG A 143 26.59 5.22 26.42
N PHE A 144 27.33 6.29 26.67
CA PHE A 144 28.76 6.25 26.98
C PHE A 144 29.12 7.27 28.06
N SER A 145 30.21 6.99 28.78
CA SER A 145 30.68 7.82 29.89
C SER A 145 31.99 8.51 29.52
N LEU A 146 32.12 9.76 29.90
CA LEU A 146 33.33 10.57 29.81
C LEU A 146 33.76 10.94 31.22
N ARG A 147 35.06 10.90 31.50
CA ARG A 147 35.61 11.36 32.78
C ARG A 147 36.46 12.59 32.53
N PHE A 148 36.42 13.55 33.45
CA PHE A 148 37.17 14.80 33.29
C PHE A 148 38.35 14.90 34.23
N SER A 149 39.42 15.53 33.76
CA SER A 149 40.48 16.11 34.57
C SER A 149 39.91 17.32 35.32
N LYS A 150 40.14 17.36 36.64
CA LYS A 150 39.44 18.21 37.61
C LYS A 150 39.35 19.69 37.23
N SER A 151 38.13 20.23 37.18
CA SER A 151 37.85 21.67 37.36
C SER A 151 36.44 21.91 37.91
N ILE A 152 36.09 21.25 39.02
CA ILE A 152 34.89 21.59 39.81
C ILE A 152 35.37 21.90 41.22
N ASP A 153 35.15 23.13 41.68
CA ASP A 153 35.34 23.49 43.08
C ASP A 153 34.33 22.71 43.93
N ILE A 154 34.82 21.68 44.62
CA ILE A 154 34.02 20.96 45.59
C ILE A 154 33.91 21.86 46.82
N ILE A 155 32.70 22.32 47.13
CA ILE A 155 32.41 22.92 48.44
C ILE A 155 32.42 21.76 49.45
N GLU A 156 33.61 21.38 49.92
CA GLU A 156 33.83 20.19 50.79
C GLU A 156 33.19 20.30 52.18
N ASN A 157 32.46 21.38 52.49
CA ASN A 157 31.86 21.58 53.80
C ASN A 157 30.43 22.12 53.73
N ILE A 158 29.47 21.34 53.25
CA ILE A 158 28.09 21.49 53.75
C ILE A 158 28.03 20.76 55.09
N LYS A 159 28.53 21.41 56.14
CA LYS A 159 28.30 20.95 57.52
C LYS A 159 26.81 21.04 57.80
N SER A 160 26.19 19.93 58.19
CA SER A 160 24.77 19.82 58.57
C SER A 160 24.45 20.48 59.92
N THR A 161 25.02 21.66 60.19
CA THR A 161 24.73 22.42 61.41
C THR A 161 23.81 23.57 61.04
N THR A 162 22.52 23.31 61.25
CA THR A 162 21.54 24.21 61.89
C THR A 162 21.59 25.70 61.54
N GLU A 163 20.48 26.17 60.98
CA GLU A 163 19.91 27.53 61.06
C GLU A 163 20.38 28.66 60.15
N LYS A 164 21.45 28.59 59.35
CA LYS A 164 21.77 29.74 58.48
C LYS A 164 22.13 29.42 57.02
N SER A 165 21.34 30.05 56.17
CA SER A 165 21.43 30.29 54.72
C SER A 165 20.91 29.20 53.78
N PRO A 166 20.02 29.58 52.83
CA PRO A 166 19.66 28.70 51.72
C PRO A 166 20.90 28.39 50.89
N TRP A 167 20.97 27.18 50.36
CA TRP A 167 21.94 26.83 49.33
C TRP A 167 21.25 26.97 47.96
N TYR A 168 22.02 27.49 47.01
CA TYR A 168 21.59 27.77 45.65
C TYR A 168 22.28 26.77 44.74
N TYR A 169 21.50 26.14 43.86
CA TYR A 169 22.03 25.40 42.74
C TYR A 169 21.58 26.09 41.47
N ASP A 170 22.47 26.91 40.90
CA ASP A 170 22.22 27.64 39.67
C ASP A 170 22.81 26.83 38.51
N CYS A 171 21.94 26.35 37.64
CA CYS A 171 22.30 25.70 36.39
C CYS A 171 21.78 26.53 35.23
N LEU A 172 22.66 27.36 34.66
CA LEU A 172 22.34 28.14 33.47
C LEU A 172 22.22 27.20 32.25
N ILE A 173 21.05 27.15 31.61
CA ILE A 173 20.90 26.50 30.32
C ILE A 173 21.00 27.59 29.24
N GLU A 174 22.19 27.78 28.69
CA GLU A 174 22.39 28.62 27.51
C GLU A 174 21.94 27.88 26.22
N PRO A 175 20.89 28.31 25.50
CA PRO A 175 20.73 27.99 24.09
C PRO A 175 21.82 28.74 23.33
N TYR A 176 22.63 27.99 22.58
CA TYR A 176 23.87 28.49 22.01
C TYR A 176 23.71 29.73 21.13
N LEU A 177 24.35 30.81 21.57
CA LEU A 177 24.93 31.82 20.70
C LEU A 177 26.37 31.39 20.38
N VAL A 178 26.57 30.59 19.33
CA VAL A 178 27.90 30.46 18.69
C VAL A 178 27.89 31.31 17.43
N GLN A 179 28.23 32.58 17.59
CA GLN A 179 28.59 33.42 16.46
C GLN A 179 29.79 32.81 15.73
N THR A 180 29.60 32.59 14.43
CA THR A 180 30.62 32.56 13.37
C THR A 180 31.71 31.49 13.39
N LEU A 181 31.39 30.29 12.86
CA LEU A 181 32.37 29.45 12.15
C LEU A 181 31.69 28.70 10.98
N LYS A 182 31.14 29.40 9.96
CA LYS A 182 30.55 28.85 8.71
C LYS A 182 30.43 27.31 8.65
N TRP A 183 29.34 26.76 9.18
CA TRP A 183 29.14 25.31 9.26
C TRP A 183 28.67 24.82 7.89
N SER A 184 29.31 23.80 7.34
CA SER A 184 28.88 23.19 6.08
C SER A 184 27.70 22.24 6.33
N LYS A 185 26.86 21.98 5.31
CA LYS A 185 25.80 20.94 5.33
C LYS A 185 26.28 19.55 5.83
N LYS A 186 27.59 19.32 5.93
CA LYS A 186 28.19 18.10 6.46
C LYS A 186 28.28 18.06 8.00
N GLU A 187 28.23 19.17 8.72
CA GLU A 187 28.34 19.19 10.18
C GLU A 187 26.97 19.52 10.76
N PHE A 188 26.40 18.55 11.47
CA PHE A 188 25.00 18.56 11.82
C PHE A 188 24.78 19.12 13.23
N MET A 189 23.81 20.03 13.35
CA MET A 189 23.22 20.42 14.63
C MET A 189 21.73 20.06 14.60
N PRO A 190 21.22 19.16 15.48
CA PRO A 190 19.78 18.97 15.60
C PRO A 190 19.15 20.24 16.15
N SER A 191 18.05 20.71 15.56
CA SER A 191 17.10 21.51 16.32
C SER A 191 16.55 20.60 17.42
N LEU A 192 16.87 20.87 18.68
CA LEU A 192 16.36 20.10 19.82
C LEU A 192 14.85 20.27 19.87
N GLY A 193 14.11 19.28 19.36
CA GLY A 193 12.64 19.28 19.39
C GLY A 193 12.13 19.31 20.82
N ILE A 194 12.79 18.56 21.73
CA ILE A 194 12.54 18.53 23.17
C ILE A 194 13.86 18.18 23.88
N LEU A 195 14.30 18.96 24.86
CA LEU A 195 15.37 18.58 25.81
C LEU A 195 14.74 18.13 27.13
N ASP A 196 15.05 16.91 27.59
CA ASP A 196 14.69 16.51 28.96
C ASP A 196 15.89 16.60 29.87
N VAL A 197 15.73 17.30 30.99
CA VAL A 197 16.71 17.35 32.08
C VAL A 197 16.13 16.59 33.26
N TRP A 198 16.87 15.57 33.72
CA TRP A 198 16.50 14.74 34.85
C TRP A 198 17.39 15.08 36.05
N LEU A 199 16.78 15.46 37.18
CA LEU A 199 17.48 15.66 38.45
C LEU A 199 17.07 14.58 39.44
N GLN A 200 18.07 13.88 40.00
CA GLN A 200 17.89 12.95 41.11
C GLN A 200 18.36 13.62 42.40
N ILE A 201 17.46 13.76 43.37
CA ILE A 201 17.73 14.32 44.68
C ILE A 201 17.58 13.19 45.72
N PRO A 202 18.67 12.77 46.37
CA PRO A 202 18.64 11.81 47.47
C PRO A 202 17.68 12.21 48.60
N LYS A 203 17.19 11.21 49.34
CA LYS A 203 16.27 11.36 50.48
C LYS A 203 16.74 12.35 51.53
N GLU A 204 18.04 12.36 51.78
CA GLU A 204 18.68 13.21 52.77
C GLU A 204 18.58 14.70 52.39
N LEU A 205 18.49 15.01 51.09
CA LEU A 205 18.50 16.37 50.56
C LEU A 205 17.09 16.93 50.35
N TYR A 206 16.14 16.15 49.82
CA TYR A 206 14.80 16.69 49.55
C TYR A 206 13.88 16.78 50.76
N ARG A 207 14.16 16.05 51.86
CA ARG A 207 13.44 16.24 53.14
C ARG A 207 13.53 17.68 53.67
N SER A 208 14.52 18.43 53.19
CA SER A 208 14.83 19.80 53.57
C SER A 208 14.33 20.86 52.58
N LEU A 209 13.75 20.47 51.43
CA LEU A 209 13.42 21.41 50.35
C LEU A 209 12.22 22.30 50.69
N SER A 210 12.42 23.62 50.65
CA SER A 210 11.35 24.62 50.81
C SER A 210 10.43 24.79 49.63
N ALA A 211 11.03 24.81 48.46
CA ALA A 211 10.42 25.14 47.20
C ALA A 211 11.40 24.68 46.13
N ILE A 212 10.90 24.42 44.94
CA ILE A 212 11.72 24.33 43.74
C ILE A 212 11.19 25.46 42.86
N ASN A 213 11.88 26.60 42.84
CA ASN A 213 11.49 27.77 42.06
C ASN A 213 12.28 27.80 40.77
N VAL A 214 11.63 27.58 39.63
CA VAL A 214 12.25 27.58 38.31
C VAL A 214 11.90 28.89 37.58
N LEU A 215 12.90 29.63 37.08
CA LEU A 215 12.73 30.93 36.41
C LEU A 215 13.43 30.96 35.02
N PRO A 216 12.77 31.24 33.87
CA PRO A 216 11.33 31.33 33.63
C PRO A 216 10.81 30.40 32.49
N VAL A 217 9.71 29.69 32.79
CA VAL A 217 8.66 29.17 31.89
C VAL A 217 8.91 27.93 30.99
N GLY A 218 9.66 26.93 31.46
CA GLY A 218 9.56 25.56 30.91
C GLY A 218 8.39 24.76 31.49
N TYR A 219 7.76 23.88 30.69
CA TYR A 219 6.68 22.99 31.18
C TYR A 219 7.25 21.91 32.10
N PHE A 220 6.91 22.00 33.39
CA PHE A 220 7.17 20.96 34.38
C PHE A 220 6.33 19.72 34.07
N GLU A 221 6.96 18.60 33.69
CA GLU A 221 6.22 17.39 33.31
C GLU A 221 5.91 16.47 34.50
N GLN A 222 6.90 16.08 35.32
CA GLN A 222 6.72 15.08 36.39
C GLN A 222 7.73 15.21 37.56
N MET A 223 7.23 14.95 38.78
CA MET A 223 8.02 14.63 39.98
C MET A 223 7.58 13.28 40.54
N PHE A 224 8.53 12.39 40.86
CA PHE A 224 8.21 11.11 41.48
C PHE A 224 9.37 10.58 42.33
N LEU A 225 9.07 9.68 43.26
CA LEU A 225 10.09 8.94 44.01
C LEU A 225 10.41 7.64 43.26
N LEU A 226 11.69 7.32 43.11
CA LEU A 226 12.11 6.03 42.56
C LEU A 226 11.68 4.94 43.54
N GLY A 227 10.64 4.15 43.29
CA GLY A 227 10.29 2.99 44.14
C GLY A 227 11.24 1.80 43.93
N LYS A 228 10.72 0.57 43.93
CA LYS A 228 11.49 -0.66 43.63
C LYS A 228 12.30 -0.63 42.32
N ILE A 229 11.94 0.27 41.40
CA ILE A 229 12.70 0.47 40.15
C ILE A 229 14.12 1.00 40.39
N ALA A 230 14.40 1.55 41.58
CA ALA A 230 15.71 2.00 42.01
C ALA A 230 16.78 0.91 41.85
N GLU A 231 16.45 -0.36 42.11
CA GLU A 231 17.35 -1.51 41.92
C GLU A 231 17.86 -1.58 40.47
N LYS A 232 16.98 -1.41 39.49
CA LYS A 232 17.37 -1.39 38.07
C LYS A 232 18.25 -0.20 37.69
N PHE A 233 18.06 0.95 38.36
CA PHE A 233 18.92 2.11 38.17
C PHE A 233 20.30 1.90 38.83
N GLN A 234 20.36 1.21 39.97
CA GLN A 234 21.61 0.81 40.63
C GLN A 234 22.38 -0.22 39.78
N GLU A 235 21.70 -1.23 39.24
CA GLU A 235 22.26 -2.19 38.27
C GLU A 235 22.81 -1.48 37.02
N ALA A 236 22.22 -0.33 36.66
CA ALA A 236 22.68 0.54 35.59
C ALA A 236 23.75 1.57 36.02
N ASN A 237 24.47 1.31 37.11
CA ASN A 237 25.54 2.12 37.71
C ASN A 237 25.12 3.54 38.14
N GLN A 238 23.88 3.74 38.60
CA GLN A 238 23.45 5.00 39.23
C GLN A 238 23.38 4.85 40.76
N PRO A 239 24.47 5.12 41.50
CA PRO A 239 24.58 4.77 42.91
C PRO A 239 23.73 5.62 43.87
N LEU A 240 23.09 6.69 43.37
CA LEU A 240 22.19 7.56 44.13
C LEU A 240 20.71 7.23 43.93
N ALA A 241 20.39 6.30 43.02
CA ALA A 241 19.02 5.83 42.82
C ALA A 241 18.64 4.86 43.95
N GLN A 242 17.97 5.33 44.98
CA GLN A 242 17.42 4.52 46.07
C GLN A 242 15.90 4.56 46.00
N GLU A 243 15.22 3.67 46.74
CA GLU A 243 13.75 3.55 46.77
C GLU A 243 13.00 4.84 47.21
N ASP A 244 13.73 5.84 47.66
CA ASP A 244 13.19 7.13 48.07
C ASP A 244 13.83 8.30 47.31
N THR A 245 14.60 8.09 46.24
CA THR A 245 15.23 9.22 45.53
C THR A 245 14.19 10.02 44.74
N LEU A 246 14.12 11.33 44.98
CA LEU A 246 13.24 12.25 44.26
C LEU A 246 13.79 12.50 42.86
N CYS A 247 13.03 12.11 41.84
CA CYS A 247 13.30 12.41 40.44
C CYS A 247 12.44 13.58 39.97
N ILE A 248 13.08 14.55 39.35
CA ILE A 248 12.45 15.68 38.68
C ILE A 248 12.78 15.58 37.19
N ASN A 249 11.77 15.58 36.33
CA ASN A 249 11.95 15.65 34.87
C ASN A 249 11.44 17.00 34.35
N TRP A 250 12.32 17.75 33.69
CA TRP A 250 11.99 18.98 32.99
C TRP A 250 12.06 18.75 31.48
N SER A 251 11.01 19.15 30.78
CA SER A 251 10.89 18.99 29.33
C SER A 251 10.85 20.37 28.68
N PHE A 252 11.85 20.68 27.86
CA PHE A 252 11.99 21.95 27.15
C PHE A 252 11.69 21.75 25.65
N PRO A 253 10.45 21.98 25.21
CA PRO A 253 10.08 21.84 23.80
C PRO A 253 10.59 23.01 22.95
N ASN A 254 10.91 22.75 21.68
CA ASN A 254 11.25 23.73 20.65
C ASN A 254 12.51 24.60 20.94
N ILE A 255 13.57 24.04 21.52
CA ILE A 255 14.84 24.76 21.71
C ILE A 255 15.46 25.07 20.34
N SER A 256 15.66 26.36 20.06
CA SER A 256 16.20 26.88 18.80
C SER A 256 17.31 27.91 19.05
N ILE A 257 18.03 28.29 17.98
CA ILE A 257 19.09 29.32 18.01
C ILE A 257 18.55 30.71 18.45
N SER A 258 17.24 30.92 18.33
CA SER A 258 16.54 32.17 18.70
C SER A 258 15.88 32.14 20.08
N SER A 259 15.94 31.02 20.80
CA SER A 259 15.35 30.90 22.14
C SER A 259 16.24 31.63 23.16
N HIS A 260 15.65 32.34 24.12
CA HIS A 260 16.42 32.99 25.20
C HIS A 260 16.99 31.95 26.18
N PRO A 261 18.16 32.20 26.81
CA PRO A 261 18.64 31.41 27.94
C PRO A 261 17.59 31.26 29.03
N GLU A 262 17.34 30.01 29.41
CA GLU A 262 16.50 29.66 30.55
C GLU A 262 17.44 29.24 31.69
N GLU A 263 17.28 29.89 32.84
CA GLU A 263 18.08 29.60 34.02
C GLU A 263 17.33 28.56 34.87
N ILE A 264 17.98 27.46 35.24
CA ILE A 264 17.43 26.58 36.26
C ILE A 264 18.07 26.98 37.58
N GLU A 265 17.39 27.86 38.31
CA GLU A 265 17.65 28.06 39.74
C GLU A 265 16.95 26.93 40.51
N VAL A 266 17.67 26.22 41.38
CA VAL A 266 17.09 25.36 42.40
C VAL A 266 17.49 25.93 43.75
N THR A 267 16.55 26.62 44.38
CA THR A 267 16.74 27.22 45.71
C THR A 267 16.28 26.29 46.81
N CYS A 268 17.18 25.87 47.69
CA CYS A 268 16.81 25.12 48.89
C CYS A 268 16.88 26.02 50.13
N GLY A 269 15.71 26.34 50.69
CA GLY A 269 15.56 26.89 52.05
C GLY A 269 14.70 25.98 52.94
N LEU A 270 14.40 26.40 54.17
CA LEU A 270 13.39 25.78 55.03
C LEU A 270 11.98 26.07 54.51
N ARG A 271 11.16 25.04 54.24
CA ARG A 271 9.79 25.18 53.68
C ARG A 271 8.90 26.01 54.59
N LYS A 272 8.38 27.12 54.07
CA LYS A 272 7.18 27.74 54.63
C LYS A 272 5.99 27.02 54.00
N PHE A 273 5.25 26.25 54.80
CA PHE A 273 4.13 25.43 54.36
C PHE A 273 2.88 26.28 54.09
N THR A 274 2.99 27.48 53.49
CA THR A 274 1.89 28.47 53.45
C THR A 274 0.65 28.00 52.70
N GLU A 275 0.82 27.27 51.59
CA GLU A 275 -0.31 26.70 50.82
C GLU A 275 -0.94 25.52 51.57
N GLU A 276 -0.11 24.60 52.09
CA GLU A 276 -0.61 23.51 52.92
C GLU A 276 -1.29 24.02 54.19
N GLU A 277 -0.76 25.04 54.86
CA GLU A 277 -1.35 25.68 56.03
C GLU A 277 -2.67 26.36 55.67
N HIS A 278 -2.78 26.97 54.48
CA HIS A 278 -4.04 27.50 53.98
C HIS A 278 -5.08 26.39 53.77
N PHE A 279 -4.70 25.28 53.13
CA PHE A 279 -5.59 24.13 52.98
C PHE A 279 -5.95 23.48 54.32
N ILE A 280 -4.99 23.29 55.22
CA ILE A 280 -5.20 22.75 56.58
C ILE A 280 -6.17 23.66 57.35
N LYS A 281 -5.99 24.99 57.27
CA LYS A 281 -6.87 25.95 57.93
C LYS A 281 -8.29 25.86 57.37
N ARG A 282 -8.46 25.81 56.04
CA ARG A 282 -9.78 25.68 55.41
C ARG A 282 -10.44 24.33 55.70
N LEU A 283 -9.70 23.23 55.68
CA LEU A 283 -10.20 21.91 56.07
C LEU A 283 -10.67 21.88 57.54
N ARG A 284 -10.11 22.75 58.41
CA ARG A 284 -10.56 22.93 59.80
C ARG A 284 -11.79 23.84 59.92
N GLU A 285 -11.82 24.93 59.16
CA GLU A 285 -12.84 25.98 59.28
C GLU A 285 -14.12 25.65 58.51
N THR A 286 -14.01 24.95 57.36
CA THR A 286 -15.15 24.57 56.51
C THR A 286 -15.11 23.07 56.16
N PRO A 287 -15.45 22.17 57.11
CA PRO A 287 -15.44 20.72 56.88
C PRO A 287 -16.37 20.27 55.75
N ASP A 288 -17.49 20.99 55.56
CA ASP A 288 -18.47 20.69 54.51
C ASP A 288 -17.93 20.95 53.09
N ASP A 289 -16.86 21.75 52.96
CA ASP A 289 -16.19 22.03 51.68
C ASP A 289 -15.03 21.05 51.39
N SER A 290 -14.90 19.95 52.15
CA SER A 290 -13.76 19.03 52.05
C SER A 290 -13.49 18.56 50.62
N ILE A 291 -14.52 18.24 49.82
CA ILE A 291 -14.35 17.79 48.44
C ILE A 291 -13.91 18.94 47.50
N LEU A 292 -14.45 20.14 47.70
CA LEU A 292 -14.02 21.32 46.96
C LEU A 292 -12.54 21.62 47.23
N ILE A 293 -12.11 21.51 48.50
CA ILE A 293 -10.72 21.70 48.90
C ILE A 293 -9.82 20.59 48.31
N LEU A 294 -10.27 19.33 48.30
CA LEU A 294 -9.54 18.24 47.62
C LEU A 294 -9.35 18.52 46.14
N ARG A 295 -10.40 19.01 45.46
CA ARG A 295 -10.30 19.44 44.06
C ARG A 295 -9.21 20.50 43.91
N GLU A 296 -9.22 21.55 44.73
CA GLU A 296 -8.21 22.61 44.68
C GLU A 296 -6.79 22.11 44.98
N ILE A 297 -6.62 21.17 45.92
CA ILE A 297 -5.34 20.51 46.21
C ILE A 297 -4.82 19.81 44.94
N LEU A 298 -5.66 19.02 44.25
CA LEU A 298 -5.27 18.32 43.02
C LEU A 298 -4.98 19.30 41.86
N TYR A 299 -5.73 20.40 41.75
CA TYR A 299 -5.44 21.47 40.78
C TYR A 299 -4.12 22.18 41.09
N THR A 300 -3.84 22.44 42.36
CA THR A 300 -2.58 23.07 42.81
C THR A 300 -1.39 22.17 42.50
N CYS A 301 -1.56 20.84 42.59
CA CYS A 301 -0.56 19.86 42.18
C CYS A 301 -0.17 19.91 40.69
N LYS A 302 -0.93 20.63 39.84
CA LYS A 302 -0.57 20.89 38.44
C LYS A 302 0.58 21.89 38.31
N VAL A 303 0.78 22.77 39.30
CA VAL A 303 1.70 23.92 39.23
C VAL A 303 2.70 23.93 40.40
N LYS A 304 2.34 23.39 41.56
CA LYS A 304 3.17 23.35 42.77
C LYS A 304 3.21 21.95 43.37
N THR A 305 4.33 21.56 43.97
CA THR A 305 4.42 20.28 44.70
C THR A 305 3.89 20.45 46.11
N LEU A 306 2.81 19.78 46.49
CA LEU A 306 2.26 19.81 47.85
C LEU A 306 2.77 18.64 48.70
N ASN A 307 3.00 18.87 50.00
CA ASN A 307 3.34 17.80 50.93
C ASN A 307 2.07 17.23 51.58
N PHE A 308 1.50 16.19 50.96
CA PHE A 308 0.30 15.51 51.46
C PHE A 308 0.50 14.96 52.87
N ARG A 309 1.68 14.43 53.21
CA ARG A 309 1.97 13.92 54.56
C ARG A 309 1.90 15.02 55.61
N TYR A 310 2.35 16.23 55.28
CA TYR A 310 2.23 17.39 56.17
C TYR A 310 0.77 17.83 56.33
N ILE A 311 -0.01 17.85 55.24
CA ILE A 311 -1.45 18.11 55.33
C ILE A 311 -2.10 17.08 56.25
N ILE A 312 -1.90 15.79 55.96
CA ILE A 312 -2.42 14.65 56.72
C ILE A 312 -2.07 14.76 58.20
N SER A 313 -0.78 14.88 58.56
CA SER A 313 -0.32 14.91 59.96
C SER A 313 -0.90 16.08 60.77
N ASN A 314 -1.30 17.16 60.10
CA ASN A 314 -1.85 18.35 60.73
C ASN A 314 -3.40 18.38 60.71
N ILE A 315 -4.05 17.49 59.97
CA ILE A 315 -5.52 17.30 60.03
C ILE A 315 -5.93 16.08 60.86
N SER A 316 -5.00 15.18 61.21
CA SER A 316 -5.25 13.97 62.01
C SER A 316 -5.92 14.24 63.37
N ASN A 317 -5.83 15.47 63.90
CA ASN A 317 -6.48 15.88 65.15
C ASN A 317 -7.99 16.24 65.00
N ILE A 318 -8.57 16.16 63.79
CA ILE A 318 -9.94 16.65 63.47
C ILE A 318 -10.98 15.50 63.42
N SER A 319 -10.62 14.26 63.76
CA SER A 319 -11.55 13.11 63.80
C SER A 319 -12.17 12.69 62.46
N ASN A 320 -11.58 13.05 61.32
CA ASN A 320 -12.09 12.67 59.98
C ASN A 320 -11.16 11.66 59.28
N LYS A 321 -11.14 10.43 59.81
CA LYS A 321 -10.27 9.34 59.34
C LYS A 321 -10.48 8.98 57.86
N ASN A 322 -11.69 9.19 57.33
CA ASN A 322 -12.00 8.95 55.93
C ASN A 322 -11.27 9.94 55.00
N LEU A 323 -11.16 11.21 55.39
CA LEU A 323 -10.49 12.25 54.59
C LEU A 323 -8.98 12.01 54.55
N GLU A 324 -8.41 11.58 55.68
CA GLU A 324 -7.02 11.13 55.79
C GLU A 324 -6.73 9.99 54.80
N ASN A 325 -7.59 8.97 54.76
CA ASN A 325 -7.45 7.87 53.81
C ASN A 325 -7.57 8.32 52.34
N VAL A 326 -8.51 9.23 52.02
CA VAL A 326 -8.65 9.78 50.66
C VAL A 326 -7.38 10.53 50.24
N LEU A 327 -6.82 11.37 51.11
CA LEU A 327 -5.57 12.11 50.85
C LEU A 327 -4.37 11.17 50.72
N GLU A 328 -4.30 10.09 51.51
CA GLU A 328 -3.25 9.10 51.41
C GLU A 328 -3.33 8.34 50.08
N ILE A 329 -4.52 7.93 49.66
CA ILE A 329 -4.73 7.27 48.36
C ILE A 329 -4.37 8.22 47.21
N PHE A 330 -4.78 9.49 47.26
CA PHE A 330 -4.37 10.48 46.26
C PHE A 330 -2.85 10.71 46.26
N ASN A 331 -2.21 10.77 47.43
CA ASN A 331 -0.76 10.86 47.51
C ASN A 331 -0.07 9.65 46.84
N ILE A 332 -0.60 8.44 47.04
CA ILE A 332 -0.11 7.23 46.36
C ILE A 332 -0.32 7.33 44.85
N MET A 333 -1.54 7.68 44.40
CA MET A 333 -1.87 7.74 42.97
C MET A 333 -1.13 8.87 42.23
N VAL A 334 -0.81 9.98 42.89
CA VAL A 334 -0.11 11.13 42.30
C VAL A 334 1.41 10.94 42.32
N PHE A 335 2.00 10.55 43.47
CA PHE A 335 3.45 10.55 43.66
C PHE A 335 4.10 9.16 43.74
N GLN A 336 3.32 8.11 43.99
CA GLN A 336 3.82 6.76 44.26
C GLN A 336 3.08 5.68 43.45
N ARG A 337 2.67 6.00 42.22
CA ARG A 337 1.77 5.18 41.38
C ARG A 337 2.21 3.72 41.14
N TYR A 338 3.49 3.40 41.37
CA TYR A 338 4.05 2.07 41.18
C TYR A 338 3.93 1.17 42.43
N LEU A 339 3.52 1.72 43.57
CA LEU A 339 3.42 0.94 44.82
C LEU A 339 2.21 -0.01 44.82
N LYS A 340 1.11 0.38 44.17
CA LYS A 340 -0.12 -0.41 44.10
C LYS A 340 -0.77 -0.30 42.72
N PRO A 341 -1.39 -1.38 42.21
CA PRO A 341 -2.21 -1.30 41.01
C PRO A 341 -3.28 -0.21 41.12
N ILE A 342 -3.49 0.51 40.04
CA ILE A 342 -4.44 1.63 39.99
C ILE A 342 -5.89 1.19 40.25
N GLU A 343 -6.25 -0.05 39.88
CA GLU A 343 -7.52 -0.70 40.18
C GLU A 343 -7.75 -0.84 41.71
N GLU A 344 -6.73 -1.30 42.45
CA GLU A 344 -6.82 -1.43 43.92
C GLU A 344 -6.97 -0.05 44.59
N ASN A 345 -6.24 0.96 44.10
CA ASN A 345 -6.36 2.32 44.62
C ASN A 345 -7.75 2.93 44.35
N LEU A 346 -8.32 2.69 43.17
CA LEU A 346 -9.67 3.15 42.82
C LEU A 346 -10.74 2.50 43.69
N ASP A 347 -10.63 1.19 43.97
CA ASP A 347 -11.56 0.48 44.84
C ASP A 347 -11.53 1.00 46.28
N MET A 348 -10.33 1.24 46.83
CA MET A 348 -10.20 1.86 48.15
C MET A 348 -10.74 3.30 48.15
N LEU A 349 -10.46 4.08 47.09
CA LEU A 349 -10.90 5.47 46.98
C LEU A 349 -12.43 5.57 46.99
N LEU A 350 -13.11 4.70 46.24
CA LEU A 350 -14.57 4.71 46.14
C LEU A 350 -15.26 4.43 47.48
N GLN A 351 -14.73 3.50 48.28
CA GLN A 351 -15.25 3.21 49.62
C GLN A 351 -15.25 4.45 50.52
N TYR A 352 -14.22 5.30 50.42
CA TYR A 352 -14.13 6.50 51.24
C TYR A 352 -14.88 7.69 50.63
N LEU A 353 -14.92 7.82 49.30
CA LEU A 353 -15.68 8.89 48.62
C LEU A 353 -17.19 8.75 48.83
N GLU A 354 -17.71 7.55 49.08
CA GLU A 354 -19.12 7.30 49.38
C GLU A 354 -19.61 8.12 50.59
N PHE A 355 -18.77 8.31 51.60
CA PHE A 355 -19.11 9.11 52.80
C PHE A 355 -19.23 10.61 52.54
N TYR A 356 -18.76 11.09 51.38
CA TYR A 356 -18.76 12.51 51.01
C TYR A 356 -19.73 12.84 49.89
N ARG A 357 -20.56 11.86 49.49
CA ARG A 357 -21.44 11.96 48.32
C ARG A 357 -22.41 13.16 48.38
N ASP A 358 -22.96 13.42 49.56
CA ASP A 358 -23.94 14.49 49.80
C ASP A 358 -23.31 15.89 49.95
N LEU A 359 -21.97 16.00 49.96
CA LEU A 359 -21.27 17.29 50.03
C LEU A 359 -21.18 17.96 48.65
N PRO A 360 -20.94 19.28 48.59
CA PRO A 360 -20.71 19.98 47.33
C PRO A 360 -19.60 19.32 46.50
N HIS A 361 -19.91 18.98 45.24
CA HIS A 361 -19.05 18.24 44.31
C HIS A 361 -18.73 16.77 44.70
N GLY A 362 -19.29 16.26 45.80
CA GLY A 362 -19.10 14.89 46.27
C GLY A 362 -19.63 13.84 45.29
N GLU A 363 -20.88 14.02 44.84
CA GLU A 363 -21.49 13.16 43.81
C GLU A 363 -20.64 13.11 42.53
N GLU A 364 -20.10 14.26 42.10
CA GLU A 364 -19.28 14.35 40.90
C GLU A 364 -17.99 13.53 41.02
N PHE A 365 -17.28 13.64 42.16
CA PHE A 365 -16.08 12.86 42.43
C PHE A 365 -16.39 11.36 42.46
N PHE A 366 -17.44 10.96 43.19
CA PHE A 366 -17.84 9.56 43.29
C PHE A 366 -18.18 8.97 41.92
N VAL A 367 -19.01 9.68 41.14
CA VAL A 367 -19.41 9.27 39.78
C VAL A 367 -18.19 9.14 38.87
N ARG A 368 -17.32 10.16 38.84
CA ARG A 368 -16.11 10.19 38.00
C ARG A 368 -15.21 8.98 38.25
N TYR A 369 -14.84 8.72 39.51
CA TYR A 369 -13.95 7.61 39.85
C TYR A 369 -14.65 6.24 39.71
N SER A 370 -15.99 6.16 39.83
CA SER A 370 -16.73 4.93 39.58
C SER A 370 -16.68 4.52 38.10
N ILE A 371 -16.74 5.51 37.20
CA ILE A 371 -16.61 5.31 35.76
C ILE A 371 -15.21 4.82 35.43
N PHE A 372 -14.18 5.47 35.98
CA PHE A 372 -12.80 5.03 35.79
C PHE A 372 -12.56 3.60 36.31
N CYS A 373 -13.10 3.25 37.47
CA CYS A 373 -13.02 1.88 37.99
C CYS A 373 -13.73 0.87 37.07
N THR A 374 -14.82 1.27 36.43
CA THR A 374 -15.52 0.42 35.47
C THR A 374 -14.70 0.22 34.18
N LEU A 375 -14.15 1.30 33.62
CA LEU A 375 -13.37 1.25 32.38
C LEU A 375 -12.07 0.47 32.52
N ILE A 376 -11.42 0.54 33.68
CA ILE A 376 -10.14 -0.16 33.93
C ILE A 376 -10.31 -1.68 34.07
N ARG A 377 -11.52 -2.12 34.40
CA ARG A 377 -11.87 -3.54 34.55
C ARG A 377 -12.15 -4.25 33.22
N CYS A 378 -12.28 -3.51 32.11
CA CYS A 378 -12.40 -4.10 30.78
C CYS A 378 -11.08 -4.81 30.41
N LYS A 379 -10.99 -6.13 30.65
CA LYS A 379 -9.75 -6.90 30.49
C LYS A 379 -9.80 -7.89 29.31
N ASN A 380 -10.98 -8.22 28.80
CA ASN A 380 -11.15 -9.19 27.73
C ASN A 380 -11.78 -8.59 26.46
N PRO A 381 -11.56 -9.21 25.30
CA PRO A 381 -12.29 -8.95 24.05
C PRO A 381 -13.80 -8.81 24.22
N GLY A 382 -14.43 -9.74 24.95
CA GLY A 382 -15.88 -9.71 25.19
C GLY A 382 -16.35 -8.44 25.91
N ASP A 383 -15.58 -7.95 26.89
CA ASP A 383 -15.93 -6.76 27.66
C ASP A 383 -15.93 -5.49 26.79
N PHE A 384 -15.13 -5.49 25.72
CA PHE A 384 -14.92 -4.36 24.82
C PHE A 384 -15.76 -4.44 23.53
N PHE A 385 -15.95 -5.65 22.96
CA PHE A 385 -16.57 -5.87 21.65
C PHE A 385 -17.95 -6.56 21.66
N SER A 386 -18.43 -7.12 22.78
CA SER A 386 -19.62 -8.00 22.79
C SER A 386 -20.88 -7.45 23.47
N GLY A 387 -21.04 -6.12 23.53
CA GLY A 387 -22.26 -5.49 24.08
C GLY A 387 -22.29 -5.34 25.60
N THR A 388 -21.18 -5.64 26.29
CA THR A 388 -21.01 -5.42 27.74
C THR A 388 -20.65 -3.96 28.09
N LEU A 389 -20.19 -3.19 27.09
CA LEU A 389 -19.90 -1.75 27.22
C LEU A 389 -21.16 -0.89 27.07
N SER A 390 -22.24 -1.39 26.46
CA SER A 390 -23.50 -0.65 26.26
C SER A 390 -24.22 -0.29 27.58
N PRO A 391 -24.29 -1.17 28.61
CA PRO A 391 -24.78 -0.81 29.95
C PRO A 391 -23.91 0.25 30.63
N ILE A 392 -22.60 0.20 30.42
CA ILE A 392 -21.63 1.15 30.97
C ILE A 392 -21.83 2.53 30.30
N ILE A 393 -21.93 2.57 28.97
CA ILE A 393 -22.23 3.79 28.20
C ILE A 393 -23.59 4.36 28.59
N ARG A 394 -24.61 3.53 28.77
CA ARG A 394 -25.94 3.96 29.20
C ARG A 394 -25.88 4.58 30.60
N ARG A 395 -25.19 3.95 31.55
CA ARG A 395 -24.96 4.49 32.89
C ARG A 395 -24.14 5.79 32.86
N MET A 396 -23.19 5.91 31.92
CA MET A 396 -22.40 7.14 31.73
C MET A 396 -23.22 8.29 31.14
N GLN A 397 -24.19 7.99 30.27
CA GLN A 397 -25.15 8.98 29.75
C GLN A 397 -26.15 9.43 30.81
N GLU A 398 -26.62 8.52 31.67
CA GLU A 398 -27.53 8.83 32.78
C GLU A 398 -26.90 9.74 33.84
N LEU A 399 -25.57 9.78 33.91
CA LEU A 399 -24.79 10.55 34.89
C LEU A 399 -24.08 11.77 34.27
N GLU A 400 -24.38 12.09 33.00
CA GLU A 400 -23.71 13.14 32.22
C GLU A 400 -23.98 14.56 32.77
N ASP A 401 -25.09 14.76 33.47
CA ASP A 401 -25.49 16.05 34.04
C ASP A 401 -24.78 16.38 35.36
N VAL A 402 -24.12 15.40 35.97
CA VAL A 402 -23.39 15.55 37.24
C VAL A 402 -21.89 15.82 36.99
N LEU A 403 -21.35 15.33 35.88
CA LEU A 403 -19.93 15.42 35.55
C LEU A 403 -19.49 16.83 35.17
N ASP A 404 -18.24 17.17 35.52
CA ASP A 404 -17.59 18.39 35.04
C ASP A 404 -17.49 18.38 33.48
N PRO A 405 -17.62 19.54 32.78
CA PRO A 405 -17.74 19.61 31.31
C PRO A 405 -16.62 18.92 30.52
N ASP A 406 -15.40 18.92 31.05
CA ASP A 406 -14.27 18.24 30.41
C ASP A 406 -14.47 16.72 30.47
N TYR A 407 -14.90 16.18 31.61
CA TYR A 407 -15.15 14.74 31.76
C TYR A 407 -16.37 14.30 30.94
N LYS A 408 -17.41 15.14 30.84
CA LYS A 408 -18.55 14.93 29.94
C LYS A 408 -18.08 14.70 28.49
N THR A 409 -17.19 15.56 28.00
CA THR A 409 -16.65 15.44 26.63
C THR A 409 -15.76 14.20 26.47
N LEU A 410 -14.97 13.84 27.50
CA LEU A 410 -14.18 12.61 27.49
C LEU A 410 -15.08 11.37 27.37
N MET A 411 -16.21 11.34 28.08
CA MET A 411 -17.15 10.21 28.02
C MET A 411 -17.85 10.09 26.66
N GLN A 412 -18.09 11.21 25.96
CA GLN A 412 -18.57 11.18 24.59
C GLN A 412 -17.53 10.60 23.62
N ASP A 413 -16.25 10.93 23.79
CA ASP A 413 -15.18 10.35 22.97
C ASP A 413 -15.06 8.82 23.15
N PHE A 414 -15.22 8.32 24.39
CA PHE A 414 -15.29 6.88 24.65
C PHE A 414 -16.51 6.22 24.03
N SER A 415 -17.67 6.88 24.08
CA SER A 415 -18.91 6.37 23.47
C SER A 415 -18.78 6.24 21.95
N ILE A 416 -18.09 7.19 21.29
CA ILE A 416 -17.81 7.12 19.85
C ILE A 416 -16.85 5.97 19.53
N LEU A 417 -15.82 5.78 20.36
CA LEU A 417 -14.87 4.68 20.18
C LEU A 417 -15.57 3.31 20.27
N ALA A 418 -16.49 3.15 21.22
CA ALA A 418 -17.26 1.92 21.40
C ALA A 418 -18.22 1.62 20.22
N LYS A 419 -18.84 2.64 19.63
CA LYS A 419 -19.64 2.45 18.40
C LYS A 419 -18.77 2.02 17.21
N LEU A 420 -17.60 2.65 17.08
CA LEU A 420 -16.63 2.30 16.03
C LEU A 420 -16.16 0.84 16.13
N THR A 421 -16.07 0.28 17.34
CA THR A 421 -15.65 -1.11 17.53
C THR A 421 -16.73 -2.12 17.18
N GLU A 422 -18.02 -1.73 17.25
CA GLU A 422 -19.14 -2.57 16.80
C GLU A 422 -19.30 -2.55 15.27
N GLU A 423 -19.03 -1.41 14.61
CA GLU A 423 -19.28 -1.20 13.18
C GLU A 423 -18.06 -1.44 12.28
N SER A 424 -16.83 -1.29 12.79
CA SER A 424 -15.62 -1.29 11.95
C SER A 424 -14.97 -2.66 11.84
N GLN A 425 -14.68 -3.08 10.59
CA GLN A 425 -13.86 -4.25 10.29
C GLN A 425 -12.33 -3.97 10.35
N TYR A 426 -11.91 -2.73 10.61
CA TYR A 426 -10.52 -2.30 10.43
C TYR A 426 -9.85 -1.86 11.75
N LYS A 427 -8.86 -2.64 12.19
CA LYS A 427 -8.01 -2.41 13.37
C LYS A 427 -7.43 -0.99 13.44
N ASP A 428 -6.87 -0.50 12.34
CA ASP A 428 -6.16 0.80 12.30
C ASP A 428 -7.06 1.99 12.60
N THR A 429 -8.34 1.92 12.21
CA THR A 429 -9.33 2.98 12.47
C THR A 429 -9.57 3.13 13.96
N ILE A 430 -9.69 2.00 14.67
CA ILE A 430 -9.94 1.94 16.12
C ILE A 430 -8.69 2.42 16.87
N LEU A 431 -7.51 1.91 16.53
CA LEU A 431 -6.24 2.31 17.15
C LEU A 431 -5.96 3.81 16.95
N SER A 432 -6.19 4.34 15.74
CA SER A 432 -6.04 5.77 15.46
C SER A 432 -6.98 6.64 16.30
N LYS A 433 -8.20 6.16 16.57
CA LYS A 433 -9.13 6.89 17.43
C LYS A 433 -8.66 6.89 18.89
N ILE A 434 -8.12 5.78 19.39
CA ILE A 434 -7.51 5.72 20.73
C ILE A 434 -6.36 6.71 20.85
N ASP A 435 -5.46 6.78 19.87
CA ASP A 435 -4.34 7.73 19.87
C ASP A 435 -4.82 9.19 19.91
N LYS A 436 -5.90 9.51 19.19
CA LYS A 436 -6.52 10.84 19.21
C LYS A 436 -7.10 11.18 20.58
N ILE A 437 -7.68 10.22 21.29
CA ILE A 437 -8.21 10.42 22.65
C ILE A 437 -7.06 10.70 23.63
N ASP A 438 -5.99 9.92 23.57
CA ASP A 438 -4.79 10.13 24.41
C ASP A 438 -4.18 11.53 24.17
N LEU A 439 -4.01 11.92 22.90
CA LEU A 439 -3.49 13.24 22.54
C LEU A 439 -4.38 14.40 23.02
N LYS A 440 -5.72 14.25 22.91
CA LYS A 440 -6.69 15.28 23.30
C LYS A 440 -6.74 15.47 24.81
N TRP A 441 -6.75 14.38 25.57
CA TRP A 441 -7.05 14.39 27.00
C TRP A 441 -5.82 14.27 27.90
N GLY A 442 -4.74 13.67 27.40
CA GLY A 442 -3.48 13.50 28.13
C GLY A 442 -2.83 14.82 28.58
N ARG A 443 -3.22 15.98 28.02
CA ARG A 443 -2.75 17.31 28.45
C ARG A 443 -3.78 18.13 29.23
N LYS A 444 -5.04 17.70 29.25
CA LYS A 444 -6.15 18.42 29.90
C LYS A 444 -6.42 17.93 31.32
N LEU A 445 -6.38 16.62 31.54
CA LEU A 445 -6.72 16.02 32.83
C LEU A 445 -5.70 16.32 33.93
N ILE A 446 -6.19 16.47 35.17
CA ILE A 446 -5.38 16.61 36.38
C ILE A 446 -4.81 15.26 36.83
N TYR A 447 -3.81 15.28 37.72
CA TYR A 447 -3.39 14.07 38.42
C TYR A 447 -4.36 13.79 39.59
N PRO A 448 -4.79 12.54 39.84
CA PRO A 448 -4.34 11.29 39.20
C PRO A 448 -5.10 10.86 37.92
N ASP A 449 -6.18 11.56 37.55
CA ASP A 449 -7.08 11.22 36.42
C ASP A 449 -6.36 10.95 35.09
N ARG A 450 -5.33 11.74 34.79
CA ARG A 450 -4.46 11.53 33.63
C ARG A 450 -3.81 10.15 33.62
N TYR A 451 -3.31 9.67 34.75
CA TYR A 451 -2.65 8.37 34.83
C TYR A 451 -3.66 7.24 34.68
N ILE A 452 -4.85 7.39 35.27
CA ILE A 452 -5.93 6.44 35.12
C ILE A 452 -6.32 6.29 33.65
N LEU A 453 -6.46 7.40 32.91
CA LEU A 453 -6.77 7.39 31.49
C LEU A 453 -5.71 6.62 30.67
N ILE A 454 -4.42 6.88 30.90
CA ILE A 454 -3.33 6.25 30.16
C ILE A 454 -3.36 4.72 30.32
N ASP A 455 -3.59 4.24 31.54
CA ASP A 455 -3.67 2.80 31.83
C ASP A 455 -4.87 2.15 31.12
N ILE A 456 -6.04 2.81 31.13
CA ILE A 456 -7.24 2.34 30.41
C ILE A 456 -6.96 2.21 28.91
N LEU A 457 -6.46 3.28 28.27
CA LEU A 457 -6.23 3.29 26.82
C LEU A 457 -5.17 2.27 26.40
N THR A 458 -4.13 2.09 27.22
CA THR A 458 -3.07 1.12 26.96
C THR A 458 -3.60 -0.31 27.00
N ASN A 459 -4.41 -0.62 28.01
CA ASN A 459 -5.04 -1.93 28.13
C ASN A 459 -5.97 -2.23 26.94
N TRP A 460 -6.78 -1.25 26.53
CA TRP A 460 -7.69 -1.40 25.39
C TRP A 460 -6.96 -1.63 24.06
N LYS A 461 -5.84 -0.94 23.81
CA LYS A 461 -4.99 -1.22 22.64
C LYS A 461 -4.54 -2.67 22.60
N ASN A 462 -4.05 -3.19 23.72
CA ASN A 462 -3.59 -4.58 23.79
C ASN A 462 -4.72 -5.58 23.51
N ILE A 463 -5.93 -5.32 24.00
CA ILE A 463 -7.11 -6.17 23.75
C ILE A 463 -7.44 -6.19 22.25
N ILE A 464 -7.52 -5.01 21.61
CA ILE A 464 -7.79 -4.88 20.18
C ILE A 464 -6.70 -5.57 19.35
N GLU A 465 -5.44 -5.38 19.72
CA GLU A 465 -4.31 -5.97 19.01
C GLU A 465 -4.37 -7.50 19.04
N LYS A 466 -4.64 -8.08 20.22
CA LYS A 466 -4.72 -9.52 20.43
C LYS A 466 -5.91 -10.19 19.75
N GLU A 467 -7.10 -9.59 19.80
CA GLU A 467 -8.29 -10.19 19.17
C GLU A 467 -8.18 -10.21 17.64
N TYR A 468 -7.62 -9.15 17.05
CA TYR A 468 -7.36 -9.13 15.62
C TYR A 468 -6.26 -10.11 15.24
N GLU A 469 -5.29 -10.41 16.11
CA GLU A 469 -4.28 -11.45 15.85
C GLU A 469 -4.86 -12.87 15.83
N GLU A 470 -5.87 -13.17 16.66
CA GLU A 470 -6.49 -14.49 16.75
C GLU A 470 -7.52 -14.77 15.64
N LYS A 471 -8.04 -13.74 14.96
CA LYS A 471 -9.08 -13.85 13.90
C LYS A 471 -8.54 -13.82 12.46
N ILE A 472 -7.23 -13.72 12.23
CA ILE A 472 -6.67 -13.58 10.87
C ILE A 472 -6.82 -14.86 10.06
N THR A 473 -7.54 -14.77 8.95
CA THR A 473 -7.46 -15.69 7.84
C THR A 473 -6.13 -15.50 7.10
N LEU A 474 -5.33 -16.56 6.98
CA LEU A 474 -4.01 -16.48 6.32
C LEU A 474 -4.09 -16.92 4.86
N PRO A 475 -3.37 -16.24 3.94
CA PRO A 475 -3.20 -16.74 2.58
C PRO A 475 -2.34 -18.01 2.54
N GLU A 476 -2.75 -18.99 1.73
CA GLU A 476 -2.01 -20.23 1.46
C GLU A 476 -1.55 -20.25 0.00
N ILE A 477 -0.41 -19.62 -0.27
CA ILE A 477 0.15 -19.59 -1.63
C ILE A 477 0.71 -20.96 -2.02
N LYS A 478 0.25 -21.45 -3.18
CA LYS A 478 0.81 -22.56 -3.97
C LYS A 478 1.23 -22.06 -5.34
N ALA A 479 2.25 -22.68 -5.92
CA ALA A 479 2.73 -22.33 -7.24
C ALA A 479 3.16 -23.58 -8.00
N GLU A 480 2.93 -23.61 -9.32
CA GLU A 480 3.28 -24.72 -10.21
C GLU A 480 3.72 -24.23 -11.60
N ILE A 481 4.69 -24.91 -12.20
CA ILE A 481 5.07 -24.67 -13.61
C ILE A 481 4.06 -25.36 -14.52
N LYS A 482 3.39 -24.55 -15.34
CA LYS A 482 2.38 -24.98 -16.30
C LYS A 482 2.99 -25.56 -17.58
N THR A 483 4.14 -25.01 -18.01
CA THR A 483 4.86 -25.41 -19.22
C THR A 483 6.04 -26.30 -18.85
N ARG A 484 5.85 -27.62 -18.82
CA ARG A 484 6.85 -28.61 -18.38
C ARG A 484 7.67 -29.17 -19.53
N HIS A 485 7.14 -29.14 -20.75
CA HIS A 485 7.80 -29.69 -21.94
C HIS A 485 8.41 -28.55 -22.77
N LEU A 486 9.70 -28.27 -22.55
CA LEU A 486 10.39 -27.10 -23.13
C LEU A 486 11.60 -27.51 -23.98
N ALA A 487 11.87 -26.76 -25.05
CA ALA A 487 13.06 -26.95 -25.87
C ALA A 487 14.27 -26.28 -25.20
N PHE A 488 15.41 -26.97 -25.15
CA PHE A 488 16.64 -26.37 -24.65
C PHE A 488 17.12 -25.24 -25.57
N SER A 489 17.42 -24.07 -25.00
CA SER A 489 18.05 -22.96 -25.73
C SER A 489 18.73 -21.98 -24.76
N ASP A 490 19.43 -20.97 -25.30
CA ASP A 490 20.00 -19.87 -24.50
C ASP A 490 18.96 -19.05 -23.73
N GLN A 491 17.68 -19.11 -24.13
CA GLN A 491 16.58 -18.42 -23.47
C GLN A 491 15.34 -19.33 -23.45
N VAL A 492 15.10 -19.94 -22.30
CA VAL A 492 13.89 -20.75 -22.08
C VAL A 492 12.92 -19.94 -21.24
N GLY A 493 11.75 -19.65 -21.81
CA GLY A 493 10.63 -19.04 -21.10
C GLY A 493 9.61 -20.09 -20.67
N PHE A 494 9.09 -19.94 -19.46
CA PHE A 494 8.08 -20.82 -18.88
C PHE A 494 7.03 -20.02 -18.12
N ILE A 495 5.84 -20.60 -17.95
CA ILE A 495 4.72 -19.98 -17.21
C ILE A 495 4.59 -20.60 -15.83
N LEU A 496 4.68 -19.76 -14.80
CA LEU A 496 4.42 -20.11 -13.41
C LEU A 496 2.98 -19.72 -13.03
N SER A 497 2.18 -20.69 -12.61
CA SER A 497 0.81 -20.52 -12.12
C SER A 497 0.83 -20.44 -10.59
N ILE A 498 0.30 -19.36 -10.01
CA ILE A 498 0.34 -19.09 -8.56
C ILE A 498 -1.08 -18.93 -8.06
N ARG A 499 -1.48 -19.73 -7.09
CA ARG A 499 -2.83 -19.71 -6.51
C ARG A 499 -2.77 -19.48 -5.01
N ASN A 500 -3.75 -18.76 -4.49
CA ASN A 500 -4.03 -18.70 -3.07
C ASN A 500 -5.15 -19.69 -2.72
N ASN A 501 -4.80 -20.76 -2.00
CA ASN A 501 -5.74 -21.76 -1.51
C ASN A 501 -6.23 -21.46 -0.09
N GLY A 502 -5.67 -20.44 0.57
CA GLY A 502 -6.02 -20.05 1.93
C GLY A 502 -7.23 -19.14 1.92
N THR A 503 -7.80 -18.87 3.09
CA THR A 503 -8.99 -18.02 3.22
C THR A 503 -8.65 -16.53 3.20
N GLY A 504 -7.41 -16.15 3.55
CA GLY A 504 -6.97 -14.75 3.58
C GLY A 504 -6.42 -14.25 2.25
N GLU A 505 -6.54 -12.96 1.94
CA GLU A 505 -5.97 -12.31 0.76
C GLU A 505 -4.43 -12.19 0.80
N ALA A 506 -3.79 -12.33 -0.36
CA ALA A 506 -2.39 -11.99 -0.58
C ALA A 506 -2.28 -10.81 -1.55
N LYS A 507 -1.92 -9.64 -1.03
CA LYS A 507 -1.72 -8.37 -1.75
C LYS A 507 -0.27 -8.23 -2.21
N LYS A 508 -0.02 -7.49 -3.30
CA LYS A 508 1.35 -7.21 -3.81
C LYS A 508 2.19 -8.48 -3.96
N VAL A 509 1.62 -9.51 -4.57
CA VAL A 509 2.30 -10.78 -4.83
C VAL A 509 3.39 -10.54 -5.86
N HIS A 510 4.63 -10.81 -5.49
CA HIS A 510 5.84 -10.68 -6.28
C HIS A 510 6.51 -12.02 -6.42
N VAL A 511 6.80 -12.45 -7.65
CA VAL A 511 7.64 -13.62 -7.88
C VAL A 511 9.02 -13.18 -8.33
N ARG A 512 10.06 -13.87 -7.87
CA ARG A 512 11.44 -13.67 -8.29
C ARG A 512 12.20 -14.98 -8.42
N LEU A 513 12.94 -15.15 -9.51
CA LEU A 513 13.90 -16.25 -9.66
C LEU A 513 15.09 -16.09 -8.70
N ILE A 514 15.50 -17.18 -8.07
CA ILE A 514 16.70 -17.26 -7.22
C ILE A 514 17.86 -17.73 -8.10
N GLN A 515 19.00 -17.04 -8.03
CA GLN A 515 20.17 -17.40 -8.85
C GLN A 515 20.78 -18.70 -8.31
N THR A 516 21.02 -19.68 -9.18
CA THR A 516 21.72 -20.94 -8.85
C THR A 516 22.84 -21.21 -9.85
N ASP A 517 23.59 -22.29 -9.63
CA ASP A 517 24.61 -22.75 -10.57
C ASP A 517 24.01 -23.44 -11.80
N ASP A 518 22.72 -23.79 -11.81
CA ASP A 518 22.10 -24.57 -12.89
C ASP A 518 21.62 -23.72 -14.08
N TYR A 519 21.43 -22.40 -13.88
CA TYR A 519 20.96 -21.47 -14.91
C TYR A 519 21.37 -20.01 -14.65
N GLY A 520 21.39 -19.19 -15.69
CA GLY A 520 21.44 -17.72 -15.56
C GLY A 520 20.04 -17.10 -15.55
N ILE A 521 19.81 -16.07 -14.73
CA ILE A 521 18.56 -15.30 -14.74
C ILE A 521 18.60 -14.17 -15.77
N ILE A 522 17.49 -13.96 -16.48
CA ILE A 522 17.31 -12.81 -17.37
C ILE A 522 16.45 -11.74 -16.64
N THR A 523 17.09 -10.64 -16.26
CA THR A 523 16.61 -9.64 -15.28
C THR A 523 15.34 -8.88 -15.68
N GLU A 524 15.01 -8.76 -16.96
CA GLU A 524 13.84 -7.99 -17.42
C GLU A 524 12.50 -8.67 -17.10
N LYS A 525 12.49 -9.99 -16.86
CA LYS A 525 11.27 -10.81 -16.74
C LYS A 525 11.17 -11.56 -15.42
N SER A 526 11.84 -11.06 -14.39
CA SER A 526 11.93 -11.77 -13.11
C SER A 526 10.94 -11.28 -12.05
N GLU A 527 10.06 -10.32 -12.34
CA GLU A 527 9.17 -9.70 -11.34
C GLU A 527 7.81 -9.33 -11.94
N THR A 528 6.72 -9.55 -11.20
CA THR A 528 5.35 -9.14 -11.57
C THR A 528 4.53 -8.92 -10.29
N LYS A 529 3.42 -8.16 -10.35
CA LYS A 529 2.58 -7.83 -9.19
C LYS A 529 1.16 -8.35 -9.39
N ALA A 530 0.61 -9.05 -8.40
CA ALA A 530 -0.79 -9.47 -8.39
C ALA A 530 -1.41 -9.31 -6.99
N LEU A 531 -2.73 -9.43 -6.90
CA LEU A 531 -3.44 -9.69 -5.65
C LEU A 531 -4.21 -11.00 -5.83
N LEU A 532 -3.97 -11.95 -4.93
CA LEU A 532 -4.54 -13.28 -4.95
C LEU A 532 -5.55 -13.46 -3.82
N THR A 533 -6.81 -13.67 -4.18
CA THR A 533 -7.90 -13.99 -3.25
C THR A 533 -8.14 -15.51 -3.21
N SER A 534 -8.79 -15.98 -2.14
CA SER A 534 -9.08 -17.40 -1.87
C SER A 534 -9.91 -18.11 -2.95
N LYS A 535 -10.71 -17.35 -3.71
CA LYS A 535 -11.53 -17.81 -4.83
C LYS A 535 -11.11 -17.19 -6.18
N GLY A 536 -9.96 -16.51 -6.20
CA GLY A 536 -9.41 -15.90 -7.39
C GLY A 536 -8.89 -16.94 -8.38
N ARG A 537 -8.75 -16.54 -9.64
CA ARG A 537 -8.02 -17.33 -10.63
C ARG A 537 -6.52 -17.33 -10.29
N PRO A 538 -5.75 -18.36 -10.70
CA PRO A 538 -4.31 -18.35 -10.53
C PRO A 538 -3.69 -17.17 -11.30
N PHE A 539 -2.69 -16.53 -10.69
CA PHE A 539 -1.83 -15.54 -11.34
C PHE A 539 -0.77 -16.27 -12.16
N GLU A 540 -0.72 -16.02 -13.47
CA GLU A 540 0.24 -16.63 -14.38
C GLU A 540 1.38 -15.64 -14.69
N SER A 541 2.62 -16.00 -14.36
CA SER A 541 3.82 -15.19 -14.56
C SER A 541 4.78 -15.83 -15.57
N GLU A 542 5.16 -15.10 -16.60
CA GLU A 542 6.19 -15.50 -17.57
C GLU A 542 7.60 -15.25 -16.99
N LEU A 543 8.37 -16.32 -16.78
CA LEU A 543 9.75 -16.25 -16.30
C LEU A 543 10.71 -16.81 -17.34
N VAL A 544 11.93 -16.26 -17.42
CA VAL A 544 12.92 -16.67 -18.43
C VAL A 544 14.28 -16.97 -17.80
N ILE A 545 14.84 -18.12 -18.18
CA ILE A 545 16.15 -18.60 -17.72
C ILE A 545 17.07 -18.93 -18.90
N LYS A 546 18.38 -18.92 -18.62
CA LYS A 546 19.41 -19.49 -19.48
C LYS A 546 19.93 -20.79 -18.85
N PRO A 547 19.37 -21.96 -19.20
CA PRO A 547 19.79 -23.23 -18.61
C PRO A 547 21.23 -23.60 -18.98
N LYS A 548 21.98 -24.20 -18.04
CA LYS A 548 23.33 -24.74 -18.30
C LYS A 548 23.30 -26.23 -18.68
N SER A 549 22.27 -26.96 -18.27
CA SER A 549 22.08 -28.39 -18.53
C SER A 549 21.09 -28.60 -19.67
N ILE A 550 21.41 -29.54 -20.56
CA ILE A 550 20.65 -29.82 -21.80
C ILE A 550 19.57 -30.90 -21.60
N LYS A 551 19.46 -31.48 -20.39
CA LYS A 551 18.46 -32.52 -20.10
C LYS A 551 17.36 -32.03 -19.18
N LYS A 552 17.74 -31.41 -18.07
CA LYS A 552 16.83 -30.87 -17.07
C LYS A 552 17.50 -29.77 -16.27
N THR A 553 16.70 -28.87 -15.72
CA THR A 553 17.15 -27.81 -14.81
C THR A 553 16.17 -27.69 -13.64
N VAL A 554 16.69 -27.59 -12.42
CA VAL A 554 15.89 -27.28 -11.24
C VAL A 554 15.83 -25.76 -11.08
N VAL A 555 14.64 -25.19 -11.15
CA VAL A 555 14.42 -23.75 -10.99
C VAL A 555 13.96 -23.44 -9.57
N HIS A 556 14.58 -22.43 -8.97
CA HIS A 556 14.25 -21.95 -7.63
C HIS A 556 13.63 -20.56 -7.74
N TYR A 557 12.51 -20.34 -7.07
CA TYR A 557 11.81 -19.05 -7.09
C TYR A 557 11.21 -18.71 -5.73
N GLU A 558 11.14 -17.42 -5.45
CA GLU A 558 10.59 -16.85 -4.24
C GLU A 558 9.33 -16.05 -4.58
N ILE A 559 8.25 -16.29 -3.84
CA ILE A 559 7.02 -15.51 -3.91
C ILE A 559 6.92 -14.68 -2.62
N ARG A 560 6.96 -13.37 -2.76
CA ARG A 560 6.72 -12.40 -1.68
C ARG A 560 5.31 -11.85 -1.81
N TYR A 561 4.63 -11.62 -0.71
CA TYR A 561 3.30 -11.01 -0.70
C TYR A 561 3.06 -10.33 0.62
N LYS A 562 2.08 -9.43 0.65
CA LYS A 562 1.51 -8.87 1.88
C LYS A 562 0.22 -9.60 2.21
N ASP A 563 0.05 -10.04 3.46
CA ASP A 563 -1.22 -10.63 3.89
C ASP A 563 -2.33 -9.57 4.05
N GLU A 564 -3.50 -10.00 4.54
CA GLU A 564 -4.66 -9.11 4.78
C GLU A 564 -4.33 -7.94 5.71
N LEU A 565 -3.38 -8.12 6.63
CA LEU A 565 -2.92 -7.12 7.58
C LEU A 565 -1.75 -6.27 7.06
N GLY A 566 -1.31 -6.49 5.82
CA GLY A 566 -0.20 -5.76 5.22
C GLY A 566 1.19 -6.25 5.64
N ARG A 567 1.29 -7.36 6.40
CA ARG A 567 2.56 -7.95 6.83
C ARG A 567 3.23 -8.64 5.65
N ASP A 568 4.54 -8.43 5.50
CA ASP A 568 5.30 -9.09 4.44
C ASP A 568 5.55 -10.57 4.77
N ALA A 569 5.23 -11.42 3.81
CA ALA A 569 5.45 -12.85 3.85
C ALA A 569 6.20 -13.30 2.60
N LYS A 570 6.98 -14.36 2.73
CA LYS A 570 7.72 -14.97 1.60
C LYS A 570 7.65 -16.48 1.66
N LYS A 571 7.56 -17.11 0.49
CA LYS A 571 7.66 -18.56 0.32
C LYS A 571 8.60 -18.89 -0.82
N GLN A 572 9.45 -19.89 -0.63
CA GLN A 572 10.37 -20.38 -1.63
C GLN A 572 9.89 -21.73 -2.16
N PHE A 573 10.06 -21.91 -3.46
CA PHE A 573 9.64 -23.11 -4.19
C PHE A 573 10.79 -23.57 -5.09
N GLN A 574 10.74 -24.85 -5.45
CA GLN A 574 11.65 -25.44 -6.41
C GLN A 574 10.89 -26.44 -7.28
N GLU A 575 11.12 -26.38 -8.58
CA GLU A 575 10.52 -27.33 -9.55
C GLU A 575 11.54 -27.71 -10.62
N THR A 576 11.32 -28.84 -11.28
CA THR A 576 12.19 -29.32 -12.36
C THR A 576 11.54 -29.05 -13.71
N ILE A 577 12.31 -28.50 -14.63
CA ILE A 577 11.97 -28.37 -16.04
C ILE A 577 12.74 -29.45 -16.80
N ASP A 578 12.03 -30.26 -17.57
CA ASP A 578 12.60 -31.26 -18.46
C ASP A 578 12.70 -30.69 -19.88
N PHE A 579 13.87 -30.85 -20.50
CA PHE A 579 14.09 -30.39 -21.86
C PHE A 579 13.82 -31.50 -22.86
N ILE A 580 12.88 -31.26 -23.77
CA ILE A 580 12.56 -32.19 -24.85
C ILE A 580 13.61 -32.10 -25.95
N ARG A 581 13.89 -33.26 -26.55
CA ARG A 581 14.68 -33.41 -27.77
C ARG A 581 13.88 -34.27 -28.71
N GLU A 582 13.34 -33.67 -29.76
CA GLU A 582 12.71 -34.42 -30.82
C GLU A 582 13.64 -34.45 -32.03
N GLU A 583 13.95 -35.65 -32.50
CA GLU A 583 14.68 -35.88 -33.74
C GLU A 583 13.68 -35.89 -34.91
N ILE A 584 13.14 -34.72 -35.22
CA ILE A 584 12.35 -34.54 -36.44
C ILE A 584 13.36 -34.37 -37.58
N LYS A 585 13.18 -35.11 -38.69
CA LYS A 585 13.99 -34.93 -39.88
C LYS A 585 13.56 -33.64 -40.57
N PHE A 586 14.51 -32.72 -40.78
CA PHE A 586 14.23 -31.48 -41.49
C PHE A 586 13.74 -31.76 -42.92
N GLN A 587 12.67 -31.07 -43.29
CA GLN A 587 12.21 -30.94 -44.65
C GLN A 587 11.64 -29.54 -44.84
N ARG A 588 11.96 -28.90 -45.96
CA ARG A 588 11.40 -27.59 -46.30
C ARG A 588 9.90 -27.73 -46.60
N ILE A 589 9.08 -26.88 -46.01
CA ILE A 589 7.61 -26.92 -46.20
C ILE A 589 7.08 -25.62 -46.82
N GLU A 590 6.00 -25.74 -47.59
CA GLU A 590 5.21 -24.58 -48.00
C GLU A 590 4.43 -24.01 -46.82
N ASN A 591 4.14 -22.71 -46.85
CA ASN A 591 3.50 -22.04 -45.73
C ASN A 591 1.97 -22.20 -45.80
N PRO A 592 1.34 -22.92 -44.86
CA PRO A 592 -0.12 -23.08 -44.89
C PRO A 592 -0.86 -21.88 -44.30
N TYR A 593 -0.18 -20.99 -43.56
CA TYR A 593 -0.81 -19.87 -42.88
C TYR A 593 -1.09 -18.70 -43.84
N ILE A 594 -2.29 -18.13 -43.75
CA ILE A 594 -2.78 -17.09 -44.64
C ILE A 594 -2.75 -15.75 -43.91
N ILE A 595 -1.84 -14.85 -44.34
CA ILE A 595 -1.77 -13.48 -43.83
C ILE A 595 -2.63 -12.56 -44.71
N GLY A 596 -3.61 -11.93 -44.11
CA GLY A 596 -4.33 -10.79 -44.70
C GLY A 596 -5.37 -11.12 -45.78
N GLY A 597 -5.43 -12.37 -46.25
CA GLY A 597 -6.46 -12.87 -47.16
C GLY A 597 -7.68 -13.49 -46.45
N ILE A 598 -8.71 -13.80 -47.22
CA ILE A 598 -9.87 -14.59 -46.77
C ILE A 598 -9.43 -16.05 -46.63
N VAL A 599 -9.77 -16.69 -45.52
CA VAL A 599 -9.53 -18.14 -45.32
C VAL A 599 -10.65 -18.92 -46.01
N ARG A 600 -10.39 -19.45 -47.21
CA ARG A 600 -11.37 -20.20 -48.00
C ARG A 600 -11.35 -21.69 -47.69
N GLU A 601 -10.18 -22.21 -47.35
CA GLU A 601 -9.95 -23.62 -47.09
C GLU A 601 -10.53 -23.99 -45.71
N SER A 602 -11.54 -24.85 -45.68
CA SER A 602 -12.23 -25.23 -44.43
C SER A 602 -11.29 -25.85 -43.38
N LYS A 603 -10.19 -26.50 -43.81
CA LYS A 603 -9.17 -27.04 -42.90
C LYS A 603 -8.35 -25.97 -42.17
N MET A 604 -8.35 -24.73 -42.66
CA MET A 604 -7.69 -23.58 -42.06
C MET A 604 -8.67 -22.68 -41.30
N PHE A 605 -9.96 -23.02 -41.27
CA PHE A 605 -11.02 -22.23 -40.65
C PHE A 605 -11.38 -22.80 -39.27
N PHE A 606 -10.90 -22.15 -38.20
CA PHE A 606 -11.00 -22.65 -36.82
C PHE A 606 -11.88 -21.78 -35.93
N GLY A 607 -12.63 -22.42 -35.01
CA GLY A 607 -13.25 -21.78 -33.85
C GLY A 607 -14.49 -20.94 -34.16
N ARG A 608 -15.11 -21.16 -35.32
CA ARG A 608 -16.26 -20.41 -35.85
C ARG A 608 -17.43 -21.31 -36.24
N GLU A 609 -17.33 -22.60 -35.98
CA GLU A 609 -18.32 -23.61 -36.34
C GLU A 609 -19.66 -23.35 -35.61
N GLU A 610 -19.61 -23.14 -34.30
CA GLU A 610 -20.77 -22.78 -33.45
C GLU A 610 -21.44 -21.48 -33.91
N LEU A 611 -20.64 -20.46 -34.27
CA LEU A 611 -21.16 -19.19 -34.77
C LEU A 611 -21.92 -19.38 -36.10
N LEU A 612 -21.36 -20.15 -37.04
CA LEU A 612 -22.00 -20.42 -38.32
C LEU A 612 -23.31 -21.20 -38.15
N GLU A 613 -23.33 -22.19 -37.26
CA GLU A 613 -24.54 -22.96 -36.93
C GLU A 613 -25.62 -22.06 -36.34
N ASN A 614 -25.27 -21.23 -35.36
CA ASN A 614 -26.20 -20.27 -34.75
C ASN A 614 -26.78 -19.29 -35.78
N ILE A 615 -25.97 -18.80 -36.72
CA ILE A 615 -26.44 -17.91 -37.79
C ILE A 615 -27.43 -18.66 -38.69
N VAL A 616 -27.09 -19.87 -39.15
CA VAL A 616 -27.97 -20.66 -40.03
C VAL A 616 -29.28 -21.01 -39.34
N ASP A 617 -29.23 -21.43 -38.08
CA ASP A 617 -30.42 -21.82 -37.32
C ASP A 617 -31.30 -20.63 -36.98
N SER A 618 -30.73 -19.42 -36.82
CA SER A 618 -31.52 -18.20 -36.70
C SER A 618 -32.47 -18.07 -37.88
N PHE A 619 -32.00 -18.25 -39.13
CA PHE A 619 -32.84 -18.10 -40.32
C PHE A 619 -33.96 -19.14 -40.47
N LYS A 620 -33.91 -20.27 -39.77
CA LYS A 620 -34.92 -21.34 -39.85
C LYS A 620 -36.16 -21.10 -38.98
N GLY A 621 -36.12 -20.13 -38.07
CA GLY A 621 -37.24 -19.83 -37.16
C GLY A 621 -38.50 -19.35 -37.89
N LYS A 622 -39.64 -20.06 -37.70
CA LYS A 622 -40.92 -19.79 -38.41
C LYS A 622 -41.62 -18.48 -38.00
N TYR A 623 -41.22 -17.84 -36.89
CA TYR A 623 -41.91 -16.68 -36.30
C TYR A 623 -41.00 -15.50 -35.90
N GLN A 624 -39.72 -15.49 -36.31
CA GLN A 624 -38.79 -14.38 -36.06
C GLN A 624 -38.14 -13.96 -37.37
N THR A 625 -38.01 -12.65 -37.61
CA THR A 625 -37.20 -12.05 -38.68
C THR A 625 -35.74 -12.03 -38.21
N ASN A 626 -34.84 -12.72 -38.91
CA ASN A 626 -33.51 -13.07 -38.37
C ASN A 626 -32.37 -12.34 -39.08
N SER A 627 -32.56 -11.06 -39.40
CA SER A 627 -31.43 -10.26 -39.88
C SER A 627 -30.37 -10.13 -38.78
N ILE A 628 -29.09 -10.14 -39.15
CA ILE A 628 -27.97 -10.23 -38.21
C ILE A 628 -26.98 -9.08 -38.39
N PHE A 629 -26.53 -8.49 -37.29
CA PHE A 629 -25.35 -7.62 -37.26
C PHE A 629 -24.16 -8.39 -36.72
N LEU A 630 -23.19 -8.71 -37.58
CA LEU A 630 -21.87 -9.21 -37.23
C LEU A 630 -20.91 -8.02 -37.09
N TYR A 631 -20.48 -7.73 -35.87
CA TYR A 631 -19.47 -6.70 -35.64
C TYR A 631 -18.26 -7.27 -34.90
N GLY A 632 -17.13 -6.57 -34.92
CA GLY A 632 -15.93 -6.97 -34.20
C GLY A 632 -14.68 -6.40 -34.86
N GLN A 633 -13.53 -6.46 -34.21
CA GLN A 633 -12.31 -5.83 -34.73
C GLN A 633 -11.96 -6.27 -36.16
N ARG A 634 -11.30 -5.40 -36.95
CA ARG A 634 -10.79 -5.79 -38.28
C ARG A 634 -9.89 -7.03 -38.15
N ARG A 635 -9.90 -7.88 -39.17
CA ARG A 635 -9.08 -9.10 -39.24
C ARG A 635 -9.45 -10.22 -38.23
N THR A 636 -10.62 -10.16 -37.57
CA THR A 636 -11.15 -11.27 -36.75
C THR A 636 -11.81 -12.40 -37.54
N GLY A 637 -11.88 -12.29 -38.88
CA GLY A 637 -12.36 -13.33 -39.78
C GLY A 637 -13.79 -13.16 -40.28
N LYS A 638 -14.41 -11.98 -40.13
CA LYS A 638 -15.79 -11.70 -40.57
C LYS A 638 -16.05 -12.04 -42.05
N THR A 639 -15.22 -11.56 -42.97
CA THR A 639 -15.35 -11.88 -44.40
C THR A 639 -15.17 -13.38 -44.67
N SER A 640 -14.31 -14.08 -43.91
CA SER A 640 -14.18 -15.54 -43.99
C SER A 640 -15.42 -16.25 -43.46
N ILE A 641 -16.04 -15.76 -42.38
CA ILE A 641 -17.33 -16.25 -41.89
C ILE A 641 -18.40 -16.09 -42.97
N LEU A 642 -18.53 -14.92 -43.60
CA LEU A 642 -19.48 -14.71 -44.69
C LEU A 642 -19.23 -15.64 -45.88
N TYR A 643 -17.96 -15.88 -46.23
CA TYR A 643 -17.58 -16.83 -47.29
C TYR A 643 -18.07 -18.25 -46.99
N HIS A 644 -17.74 -18.80 -45.81
CA HIS A 644 -18.18 -20.15 -45.40
C HIS A 644 -19.69 -20.23 -45.15
N LEU A 645 -20.32 -19.11 -44.79
CA LEU A 645 -21.76 -19.04 -44.58
C LEU A 645 -22.52 -19.10 -45.91
N LYS A 646 -22.00 -18.46 -46.98
CA LYS A 646 -22.61 -18.49 -48.31
C LYS A 646 -22.89 -19.92 -48.76
N GLU A 647 -21.87 -20.77 -48.74
CA GLU A 647 -21.99 -22.19 -49.14
C GLU A 647 -23.03 -22.95 -48.31
N ARG A 648 -23.13 -22.67 -47.01
CA ARG A 648 -24.12 -23.32 -46.12
C ARG A 648 -25.55 -22.84 -46.36
N LEU A 649 -25.73 -21.59 -46.76
CA LEU A 649 -27.05 -20.99 -47.00
C LEU A 649 -27.63 -21.36 -48.37
N GLU A 650 -26.81 -21.65 -49.38
CA GLU A 650 -27.25 -21.96 -50.76
C GLU A 650 -28.27 -23.09 -50.86
N ALA A 651 -28.30 -24.02 -49.91
CA ALA A 651 -29.27 -25.11 -49.88
C ALA A 651 -30.72 -24.61 -49.75
N GLU A 652 -30.99 -23.69 -48.82
CA GLU A 652 -32.34 -23.24 -48.44
C GLU A 652 -32.63 -21.78 -48.84
N PHE A 653 -31.59 -20.98 -49.07
CA PHE A 653 -31.66 -19.55 -49.35
C PHE A 653 -30.92 -19.19 -50.65
N ALA A 654 -31.10 -17.96 -51.09
CA ALA A 654 -30.35 -17.34 -52.18
C ALA A 654 -29.40 -16.27 -51.61
N PRO A 655 -28.18 -16.66 -51.14
CA PRO A 655 -27.26 -15.72 -50.53
C PRO A 655 -26.60 -14.82 -51.58
N VAL A 656 -26.59 -13.51 -51.33
CA VAL A 656 -25.95 -12.48 -52.17
C VAL A 656 -24.89 -11.78 -51.36
N SER A 657 -23.62 -11.91 -51.76
CA SER A 657 -22.51 -11.18 -51.13
C SER A 657 -22.40 -9.78 -51.72
N PHE A 658 -22.35 -8.75 -50.88
CA PHE A 658 -22.18 -7.36 -51.27
C PHE A 658 -21.08 -6.70 -50.44
N ASP A 659 -19.87 -6.64 -50.99
CA ASP A 659 -18.73 -5.98 -50.34
C ASP A 659 -18.73 -4.48 -50.67
N MET A 660 -18.95 -3.64 -49.66
CA MET A 660 -18.99 -2.19 -49.83
C MET A 660 -17.62 -1.58 -50.14
N LEU A 661 -16.52 -2.32 -50.03
CA LEU A 661 -15.21 -1.87 -50.50
C LEU A 661 -15.10 -1.83 -52.03
N GLU A 662 -15.93 -2.62 -52.75
CA GLU A 662 -15.99 -2.62 -54.22
C GLU A 662 -16.79 -1.44 -54.78
N VAL A 663 -17.46 -0.68 -53.91
CA VAL A 663 -18.35 0.43 -54.27
C VAL A 663 -17.61 1.77 -54.17
N PHE A 664 -17.78 2.63 -55.19
CA PHE A 664 -17.08 3.92 -55.29
C PHE A 664 -17.99 5.15 -55.19
N GLY A 665 -19.30 4.99 -54.95
CA GLY A 665 -20.24 6.10 -54.77
C GLY A 665 -20.55 6.90 -56.05
N LYS A 666 -20.40 6.30 -57.23
CA LYS A 666 -20.66 6.97 -58.52
C LYS A 666 -22.08 6.80 -59.06
N LYS A 667 -22.80 5.77 -58.57
CA LYS A 667 -24.20 5.46 -58.88
C LYS A 667 -25.02 5.55 -57.60
N SER A 668 -26.34 5.51 -57.70
CA SER A 668 -27.19 5.38 -56.52
C SER A 668 -26.95 4.03 -55.84
N PHE A 669 -27.07 3.98 -54.50
CA PHE A 669 -26.94 2.73 -53.74
C PHE A 669 -27.87 1.63 -54.26
N TYR A 670 -29.09 2.01 -54.65
CA TYR A 670 -30.12 1.07 -55.10
C TYR A 670 -29.76 0.39 -56.41
N GLU A 671 -29.20 1.14 -57.37
CA GLU A 671 -28.71 0.58 -58.63
C GLU A 671 -27.57 -0.41 -58.41
N ASP A 672 -26.57 -0.02 -57.60
CA ASP A 672 -25.42 -0.88 -57.28
C ASP A 672 -25.88 -2.19 -56.61
N LEU A 673 -26.85 -2.11 -55.69
CA LEU A 673 -27.44 -3.27 -55.03
C LEU A 673 -28.18 -4.18 -56.03
N MET A 674 -29.03 -3.62 -56.89
CA MET A 674 -29.78 -4.38 -57.89
C MET A 674 -28.86 -5.06 -58.90
N GLU A 675 -27.84 -4.35 -59.40
CA GLU A 675 -26.80 -4.91 -60.29
C GLU A 675 -26.07 -6.08 -59.62
N LYS A 676 -25.70 -5.93 -58.34
CA LYS A 676 -25.02 -6.99 -57.58
C LYS A 676 -25.91 -8.22 -57.41
N ILE A 677 -27.19 -8.05 -57.09
CA ILE A 677 -28.15 -9.16 -56.95
C ILE A 677 -28.32 -9.92 -58.27
N VAL A 678 -28.51 -9.20 -59.39
CA VAL A 678 -28.63 -9.81 -60.72
C VAL A 678 -27.39 -10.64 -61.05
N LYS A 679 -26.21 -10.07 -60.82
CA LYS A 679 -24.92 -10.68 -61.13
C LYS A 679 -24.64 -11.92 -60.27
N GLU A 680 -24.82 -11.84 -58.95
CA GLU A 680 -24.52 -12.94 -58.01
C GLU A 680 -25.49 -14.11 -58.18
N LEU A 681 -26.77 -13.84 -58.48
CA LEU A 681 -27.77 -14.89 -58.69
C LEU A 681 -27.78 -15.44 -60.12
N GLY A 682 -27.06 -14.81 -61.06
CA GLY A 682 -26.90 -15.28 -62.43
C GLY A 682 -28.13 -15.09 -63.33
N PHE A 683 -29.05 -14.19 -62.98
CA PHE A 683 -30.29 -13.95 -63.74
C PHE A 683 -30.16 -12.73 -64.69
N ASN A 684 -29.31 -12.85 -65.70
CA ASN A 684 -28.94 -11.75 -66.61
C ASN A 684 -30.10 -11.19 -67.47
N ASP A 685 -31.25 -11.86 -67.49
CA ASP A 685 -32.46 -11.44 -68.23
C ASP A 685 -33.39 -10.53 -67.40
N ILE A 686 -33.05 -10.27 -66.14
CA ILE A 686 -33.76 -9.33 -65.27
C ILE A 686 -33.43 -7.90 -65.67
N LYS A 687 -34.46 -7.06 -65.82
CA LYS A 687 -34.28 -5.62 -66.06
C LYS A 687 -34.20 -4.87 -64.74
N ILE A 688 -33.23 -3.96 -64.64
CA ILE A 688 -33.06 -3.07 -63.49
C ILE A 688 -33.94 -1.83 -63.72
N PRO A 689 -34.96 -1.59 -62.89
CA PRO A 689 -35.80 -0.40 -62.98
C PRO A 689 -35.07 0.84 -62.43
N SER A 690 -35.49 2.02 -62.89
CA SER A 690 -35.08 3.30 -62.29
C SER A 690 -36.03 3.63 -61.14
N ILE A 691 -35.54 3.72 -59.91
CA ILE A 691 -36.37 3.75 -58.69
C ILE A 691 -36.21 5.02 -57.83
N GLU A 692 -35.92 6.17 -58.46
CA GLU A 692 -35.58 7.41 -57.75
C GLU A 692 -36.72 8.00 -56.90
N ASP A 693 -37.99 7.84 -57.31
CA ASP A 693 -39.15 8.46 -56.63
C ASP A 693 -39.64 7.65 -55.39
N ASP A 694 -39.72 6.32 -55.50
CA ASP A 694 -40.04 5.40 -54.40
C ASP A 694 -39.14 4.15 -54.46
N PRO A 695 -37.95 4.21 -53.82
CA PRO A 695 -36.97 3.14 -53.91
C PRO A 695 -37.47 1.80 -53.37
N PHE A 696 -38.32 1.78 -52.34
CA PHE A 696 -38.82 0.54 -51.76
C PHE A 696 -39.88 -0.11 -52.65
N ASP A 697 -40.86 0.67 -53.13
CA ASP A 697 -41.90 0.14 -54.00
C ASP A 697 -41.32 -0.35 -55.33
N GLY A 698 -40.45 0.44 -55.95
CA GLY A 698 -39.75 0.07 -57.18
C GLY A 698 -38.89 -1.19 -57.00
N PHE A 699 -38.13 -1.29 -55.90
CA PHE A 699 -37.37 -2.50 -55.61
C PHE A 699 -38.28 -3.72 -55.41
N LYS A 700 -39.41 -3.58 -54.70
CA LYS A 700 -40.27 -4.71 -54.38
C LYS A 700 -41.13 -5.18 -55.56
N ASN A 701 -41.88 -4.25 -56.15
CA ASN A 701 -42.93 -4.56 -57.12
C ASN A 701 -42.40 -4.64 -58.55
N GLU A 702 -41.33 -3.92 -58.88
CA GLU A 702 -40.74 -3.96 -60.22
C GLU A 702 -39.52 -4.88 -60.29
N PHE A 703 -38.58 -4.78 -59.34
CA PHE A 703 -37.35 -5.59 -59.37
C PHE A 703 -37.52 -6.98 -58.73
N TYR A 704 -37.82 -7.07 -57.44
CA TYR A 704 -37.89 -8.33 -56.68
C TYR A 704 -39.02 -9.26 -57.17
N ALA A 705 -40.14 -8.71 -57.66
CA ALA A 705 -41.20 -9.48 -58.28
C ALA A 705 -40.70 -10.35 -59.45
N GLN A 706 -39.70 -9.89 -60.22
CA GLN A 706 -39.09 -10.66 -61.30
C GLN A 706 -38.26 -11.85 -60.77
N PHE A 707 -37.72 -11.77 -59.54
CA PHE A 707 -36.98 -12.86 -58.89
C PHE A 707 -37.88 -13.87 -58.18
N LYS A 708 -39.01 -13.43 -57.61
CA LYS A 708 -39.88 -14.26 -56.76
C LYS A 708 -40.25 -15.61 -57.40
N GLN A 709 -40.52 -15.61 -58.71
CA GLN A 709 -40.83 -16.85 -59.45
C GLN A 709 -39.58 -17.69 -59.74
N LYS A 710 -38.44 -17.06 -60.03
CA LYS A 710 -37.17 -17.73 -60.38
C LYS A 710 -36.48 -18.37 -59.17
N LEU A 711 -36.67 -17.81 -57.99
CA LEU A 711 -36.08 -18.30 -56.74
C LEU A 711 -36.74 -19.56 -56.17
N LYS A 712 -37.83 -20.06 -56.80
CA LYS A 712 -38.53 -21.30 -56.40
C LYS A 712 -38.88 -21.37 -54.90
N GLY A 713 -39.25 -20.23 -54.31
CA GLY A 713 -39.60 -20.13 -52.89
C GLY A 713 -38.41 -19.93 -51.93
N LYS A 714 -37.16 -19.87 -52.42
CA LYS A 714 -36.01 -19.44 -51.61
C LYS A 714 -36.07 -17.93 -51.36
N LYS A 715 -35.80 -17.52 -50.13
CA LYS A 715 -35.62 -16.09 -49.77
C LYS A 715 -34.20 -15.63 -50.08
N ILE A 716 -34.05 -14.35 -50.40
CA ILE A 716 -32.71 -13.74 -50.54
C ILE A 716 -32.13 -13.47 -49.16
N VAL A 717 -30.85 -13.81 -48.98
CA VAL A 717 -30.05 -13.39 -47.81
C VAL A 717 -28.96 -12.45 -48.32
N LEU A 718 -29.12 -11.16 -48.06
CA LEU A 718 -28.16 -10.14 -48.47
C LEU A 718 -27.07 -9.99 -47.42
N MET A 719 -25.84 -10.38 -47.76
CA MET A 719 -24.68 -10.32 -46.89
C MET A 719 -23.84 -9.09 -47.25
N ILE A 720 -24.02 -8.00 -46.52
CA ILE A 720 -23.34 -6.72 -46.73
C ILE A 720 -22.08 -6.67 -45.87
N ASP A 721 -20.90 -6.74 -46.49
CA ASP A 721 -19.60 -6.62 -45.81
C ASP A 721 -19.11 -5.16 -45.81
N GLU A 722 -18.34 -4.80 -44.79
CA GLU A 722 -17.86 -3.44 -44.51
C GLU A 722 -18.99 -2.36 -44.54
N TYR A 723 -20.13 -2.66 -43.92
CA TYR A 723 -21.34 -1.81 -43.96
C TYR A 723 -21.13 -0.36 -43.47
N GLN A 724 -20.07 -0.11 -42.70
CA GLN A 724 -19.65 1.22 -42.23
C GLN A 724 -19.44 2.20 -43.38
N ARG A 725 -19.09 1.68 -44.57
CA ARG A 725 -18.93 2.47 -45.78
C ARG A 725 -20.24 3.14 -46.23
N ILE A 726 -21.40 2.54 -45.93
CA ILE A 726 -22.70 3.16 -46.21
C ILE A 726 -22.82 4.47 -45.41
N ASP A 727 -22.48 4.45 -44.11
CA ASP A 727 -22.47 5.63 -43.25
C ASP A 727 -21.43 6.68 -43.71
N GLU A 728 -20.26 6.24 -44.20
CA GLU A 728 -19.26 7.14 -44.79
C GLU A 728 -19.77 7.86 -46.04
N PHE A 729 -20.42 7.15 -46.96
CA PHE A 729 -21.00 7.72 -48.19
C PHE A 729 -22.15 8.68 -47.88
N ILE A 730 -23.01 8.31 -46.92
CA ILE A 730 -24.06 9.20 -46.41
C ILE A 730 -23.46 10.48 -45.83
N THR A 731 -22.44 10.35 -44.98
CA THR A 731 -21.79 11.52 -44.36
C THR A 731 -21.13 12.43 -45.39
N LYS A 732 -20.58 11.85 -46.47
CA LYS A 732 -19.99 12.62 -47.59
C LYS A 732 -21.03 13.20 -48.55
N ARG A 733 -22.32 12.89 -48.36
CA ARG A 733 -23.45 13.22 -49.24
C ARG A 733 -23.36 12.58 -50.64
N ASP A 734 -22.59 11.49 -50.74
CA ASP A 734 -22.61 10.63 -51.94
C ASP A 734 -23.90 9.81 -51.97
N TYR A 735 -24.44 9.45 -50.80
CA TYR A 735 -25.76 8.84 -50.61
C TYR A 735 -26.65 9.70 -49.70
N ASP A 736 -27.96 9.54 -49.85
CA ASP A 736 -28.96 10.14 -48.95
C ASP A 736 -29.27 9.22 -47.76
N ASP A 737 -29.70 9.80 -46.64
CA ASP A 737 -30.08 9.08 -45.42
C ASP A 737 -31.25 8.09 -45.64
N SER A 738 -32.06 8.28 -46.69
CA SER A 738 -33.14 7.38 -47.11
C SER A 738 -32.67 5.97 -47.47
N VAL A 739 -31.36 5.75 -47.70
CA VAL A 739 -30.78 4.41 -47.87
C VAL A 739 -31.03 3.54 -46.63
N ILE A 740 -30.91 4.11 -45.43
CA ILE A 740 -31.15 3.36 -44.17
C ILE A 740 -32.64 3.03 -44.03
N ASP A 741 -33.52 3.97 -44.40
CA ASP A 741 -34.98 3.77 -44.36
C ASP A 741 -35.41 2.69 -45.36
N PHE A 742 -34.80 2.66 -46.54
CA PHE A 742 -35.00 1.62 -47.54
C PHE A 742 -34.58 0.23 -47.02
N LEU A 743 -33.37 0.11 -46.45
CA LEU A 743 -32.90 -1.15 -45.86
C LEU A 743 -33.79 -1.60 -44.70
N ASN A 744 -34.32 -0.67 -43.92
CA ASN A 744 -35.29 -0.93 -42.86
C ASN A 744 -36.60 -1.49 -43.41
N ALA A 745 -37.14 -0.87 -44.46
CA ALA A 745 -38.35 -1.36 -45.12
C ALA A 745 -38.17 -2.78 -45.70
N LEU A 746 -37.00 -3.10 -46.28
CA LEU A 746 -36.69 -4.45 -46.78
C LEU A 746 -36.73 -5.51 -45.68
N VAL A 747 -36.15 -5.21 -44.51
CA VAL A 747 -36.13 -6.15 -43.38
C VAL A 747 -37.52 -6.37 -42.80
N GLN A 748 -38.32 -5.30 -42.68
CA GLN A 748 -39.69 -5.39 -42.14
C GLN A 748 -40.65 -6.15 -43.07
N ASP A 749 -40.43 -6.10 -44.38
CA ASP A 749 -41.21 -6.87 -45.35
C ASP A 749 -41.03 -8.40 -45.18
N GLY A 750 -39.87 -8.82 -44.65
CA GLY A 750 -39.60 -10.22 -44.29
C GLY A 750 -39.35 -11.17 -45.47
N GLU A 751 -39.37 -10.66 -46.70
CA GLU A 751 -39.02 -11.40 -47.93
C GLU A 751 -37.49 -11.45 -48.14
N ILE A 752 -36.75 -10.47 -47.60
CA ILE A 752 -35.29 -10.41 -47.64
C ILE A 752 -34.73 -10.38 -46.23
N ASN A 753 -33.76 -11.25 -45.98
CA ASN A 753 -32.96 -11.24 -44.76
C ASN A 753 -31.64 -10.52 -45.02
N ILE A 754 -31.12 -9.77 -44.05
CA ILE A 754 -29.86 -9.04 -44.20
C ILE A 754 -28.85 -9.48 -43.13
N ILE A 755 -27.62 -9.73 -43.54
CA ILE A 755 -26.47 -9.89 -42.65
C ILE A 755 -25.53 -8.72 -42.91
N PHE A 756 -25.36 -7.86 -41.92
CA PHE A 756 -24.32 -6.83 -41.94
C PHE A 756 -23.06 -7.38 -41.28
N ALA A 757 -21.91 -7.23 -41.93
CA ALA A 757 -20.61 -7.50 -41.34
C ALA A 757 -19.74 -6.26 -41.37
N GLY A 758 -19.12 -5.89 -40.25
CA GLY A 758 -18.24 -4.73 -40.21
C GLY A 758 -17.50 -4.56 -38.89
N TYR A 759 -16.68 -3.52 -38.79
CA TYR A 759 -15.81 -3.32 -37.61
C TYR A 759 -16.32 -2.38 -36.51
N LEU A 760 -17.29 -1.52 -36.81
CA LEU A 760 -17.98 -0.66 -35.84
C LEU A 760 -19.28 -1.33 -35.39
N GLN A 761 -19.73 -0.97 -34.19
CA GLN A 761 -21.12 -1.19 -33.77
C GLN A 761 -22.02 -0.09 -34.36
N PRO A 762 -23.32 -0.34 -34.56
CA PRO A 762 -24.26 0.69 -35.01
C PRO A 762 -24.24 1.96 -34.14
N GLU A 763 -23.99 1.85 -32.84
CA GLU A 763 -23.88 2.98 -31.90
C GLU A 763 -22.63 3.84 -32.10
N ASP A 764 -21.60 3.33 -32.77
CA ASP A 764 -20.36 4.04 -33.04
C ASP A 764 -20.34 4.68 -34.46
N LEU A 765 -21.44 4.54 -35.22
CA LEU A 765 -21.63 5.20 -36.51
C LEU A 765 -22.07 6.65 -36.36
N ARG A 766 -21.87 7.46 -37.42
CA ARG A 766 -22.15 8.90 -37.38
C ARG A 766 -23.64 9.19 -37.50
N ASN A 767 -24.36 8.44 -38.32
CA ASN A 767 -25.80 8.61 -38.48
C ASN A 767 -26.58 7.86 -37.39
N GLY A 768 -27.34 8.59 -36.58
CA GLY A 768 -28.13 8.02 -35.48
C GLY A 768 -29.22 7.03 -35.90
N LYS A 769 -29.65 7.04 -37.17
CA LYS A 769 -30.68 6.10 -37.69
C LYS A 769 -30.24 4.63 -37.59
N TRP A 770 -28.93 4.35 -37.60
CA TRP A 770 -28.41 2.99 -37.44
C TRP A 770 -28.81 2.34 -36.11
N VAL A 771 -28.94 3.14 -35.03
CA VAL A 771 -29.32 2.65 -33.71
C VAL A 771 -30.78 2.17 -33.70
N ASP A 772 -31.68 2.91 -34.34
CA ASP A 772 -33.08 2.52 -34.45
C ASP A 772 -33.25 1.32 -35.38
N PHE A 773 -32.47 1.28 -36.47
CA PHE A 773 -32.47 0.16 -37.42
C PHE A 773 -31.96 -1.15 -36.79
N MET A 774 -30.98 -1.08 -35.90
CA MET A 774 -30.43 -2.26 -35.21
C MET A 774 -31.48 -3.04 -34.40
N ARG A 775 -32.58 -2.42 -33.96
CA ARG A 775 -33.63 -3.08 -33.16
C ARG A 775 -34.29 -4.27 -33.87
N PHE A 776 -34.19 -4.35 -35.19
CA PHE A 776 -34.74 -5.43 -36.00
C PHE A 776 -33.76 -6.59 -36.23
N PHE A 777 -32.58 -6.55 -35.59
CA PHE A 777 -31.48 -7.48 -35.85
C PHE A 777 -31.03 -8.20 -34.59
N THR A 778 -30.53 -9.43 -34.77
CA THR A 778 -29.71 -10.10 -33.76
C THR A 778 -28.26 -9.65 -33.91
N THR A 779 -27.70 -9.04 -32.87
CA THR A 779 -26.33 -8.53 -32.90
C THR A 779 -25.35 -9.56 -32.31
N MET A 780 -24.32 -9.95 -33.06
CA MET A 780 -23.29 -10.91 -32.65
C MET A 780 -21.89 -10.31 -32.78
N ASN A 781 -21.08 -10.46 -31.72
CA ASN A 781 -19.69 -10.02 -31.71
C ASN A 781 -18.76 -11.14 -32.22
N VAL A 782 -17.99 -10.87 -33.26
CA VAL A 782 -16.89 -11.68 -33.77
C VAL A 782 -15.56 -11.22 -33.13
N SER A 783 -15.35 -11.69 -31.90
CA SER A 783 -14.15 -11.45 -31.08
C SER A 783 -13.02 -12.43 -31.47
N PHE A 784 -11.95 -12.49 -30.67
CA PHE A 784 -10.78 -13.34 -30.89
C PHE A 784 -11.12 -14.84 -30.76
N LEU A 785 -10.17 -15.71 -31.11
CA LEU A 785 -10.38 -17.15 -30.94
C LEU A 785 -10.36 -17.53 -29.47
N ARG A 786 -11.09 -18.60 -29.11
CA ARG A 786 -10.86 -19.28 -27.83
C ARG A 786 -9.43 -19.81 -27.81
N LYS A 787 -8.83 -19.91 -26.61
CA LYS A 787 -7.44 -20.35 -26.46
C LYS A 787 -7.21 -21.72 -27.10
N GLU A 788 -8.17 -22.63 -26.94
CA GLU A 788 -8.12 -23.98 -27.49
C GLU A 788 -8.13 -23.94 -29.02
N ASP A 789 -8.97 -23.09 -29.63
CA ASP A 789 -9.03 -22.93 -31.09
C ASP A 789 -7.76 -22.28 -31.66
N ALA A 790 -7.18 -21.31 -30.94
CA ALA A 790 -5.90 -20.73 -31.30
C ALA A 790 -4.78 -21.79 -31.27
N ILE A 791 -4.75 -22.67 -30.26
CA ILE A 791 -3.79 -23.78 -30.19
C ILE A 791 -3.99 -24.77 -31.35
N ARG A 792 -5.24 -25.10 -31.69
CA ARG A 792 -5.54 -25.94 -32.88
C ARG A 792 -5.03 -25.29 -34.17
N LEU A 793 -5.23 -23.97 -34.33
CA LEU A 793 -4.71 -23.23 -35.48
C LEU A 793 -3.17 -23.19 -35.48
N ILE A 794 -2.52 -23.05 -34.33
CA ILE A 794 -1.04 -23.05 -34.23
C ILE A 794 -0.45 -24.41 -34.64
N ARG A 795 -1.03 -25.53 -34.18
CA ARG A 795 -0.45 -26.87 -34.39
C ARG A 795 -0.96 -27.58 -35.63
N GLY A 796 -2.26 -27.56 -35.86
CA GLY A 796 -2.94 -28.42 -36.85
C GLY A 796 -2.38 -28.34 -38.28
N PRO A 797 -2.15 -27.14 -38.85
CA PRO A 797 -1.69 -27.02 -40.24
C PRO A 797 -0.29 -27.60 -40.52
N ILE A 798 0.52 -27.80 -39.49
CA ILE A 798 1.93 -28.23 -39.60
C ILE A 798 2.26 -29.45 -38.74
N GLU A 799 1.23 -30.17 -38.27
CA GLU A 799 1.37 -31.34 -37.41
C GLU A 799 2.32 -32.38 -38.05
N GLY A 800 3.32 -32.84 -37.29
CA GLY A 800 4.35 -33.78 -37.76
C GLY A 800 5.42 -33.17 -38.68
N LEU A 801 5.34 -31.88 -39.02
CA LEU A 801 6.35 -31.16 -39.80
C LEU A 801 7.21 -30.25 -38.92
N ILE A 802 6.58 -29.53 -38.01
CA ILE A 802 7.21 -28.62 -37.04
C ILE A 802 6.52 -28.85 -35.70
N GLU A 803 7.30 -28.99 -34.63
CA GLU A 803 6.78 -29.12 -33.28
C GLU A 803 7.05 -27.85 -32.46
N TYR A 804 6.05 -27.45 -31.67
CA TYR A 804 6.16 -26.31 -30.76
C TYR A 804 6.21 -26.80 -29.32
N ASP A 805 7.20 -26.31 -28.57
CA ASP A 805 7.22 -26.50 -27.13
C ASP A 805 6.12 -25.67 -26.45
N GLU A 806 5.83 -25.97 -25.18
CA GLU A 806 4.74 -25.31 -24.46
C GLU A 806 5.02 -23.82 -24.22
N GLY A 807 6.29 -23.45 -24.06
CA GLY A 807 6.72 -22.06 -23.88
C GLY A 807 6.51 -21.21 -25.13
N ALA A 808 6.72 -21.77 -26.32
CA ALA A 808 6.49 -21.15 -27.60
C ALA A 808 4.99 -20.92 -27.82
N ILE A 809 4.14 -21.90 -27.53
CA ILE A 809 2.70 -21.79 -27.69
C ILE A 809 2.13 -20.70 -26.77
N GLU A 810 2.48 -20.74 -25.48
CA GLU A 810 2.04 -19.69 -24.54
C GLU A 810 2.58 -18.33 -24.98
N LYS A 811 3.79 -18.26 -25.54
CA LYS A 811 4.32 -17.01 -26.06
C LYS A 811 3.59 -16.50 -27.30
N ILE A 812 3.23 -17.38 -28.24
CA ILE A 812 2.42 -17.03 -29.41
C ILE A 812 1.04 -16.53 -28.96
N ILE A 813 0.43 -17.16 -27.96
CA ILE A 813 -0.85 -16.75 -27.40
C ILE A 813 -0.75 -15.38 -26.72
N SER A 814 0.29 -15.10 -25.93
CA SER A 814 0.45 -13.77 -25.31
C SER A 814 0.73 -12.69 -26.35
N LEU A 815 1.59 -12.98 -27.34
CA LEU A 815 1.91 -12.07 -28.44
C LEU A 815 0.70 -11.77 -29.33
N SER A 816 -0.15 -12.74 -29.59
CA SER A 816 -1.30 -12.59 -30.48
C SER A 816 -2.62 -12.27 -29.77
N GLY A 817 -2.72 -12.46 -28.46
CA GLY A 817 -3.99 -12.42 -27.72
C GLY A 817 -5.07 -13.35 -28.29
N CYS A 818 -4.70 -14.43 -28.99
CA CYS A 818 -5.59 -15.30 -29.77
C CYS A 818 -6.31 -14.60 -30.94
N HIS A 819 -5.86 -13.41 -31.36
CA HIS A 819 -6.39 -12.74 -32.54
C HIS A 819 -6.02 -13.55 -33.80
N PRO A 820 -7.00 -13.97 -34.64
CA PRO A 820 -6.76 -14.88 -35.77
C PRO A 820 -5.62 -14.44 -36.70
N TYR A 821 -5.61 -13.18 -37.12
CA TYR A 821 -4.55 -12.63 -37.96
C TYR A 821 -3.16 -12.68 -37.31
N PHE A 822 -3.02 -12.26 -36.05
CA PHE A 822 -1.72 -12.26 -35.39
C PHE A 822 -1.21 -13.67 -35.10
N VAL A 823 -2.10 -14.63 -34.78
CA VAL A 823 -1.73 -16.05 -34.70
C VAL A 823 -1.14 -16.52 -36.03
N GLN A 824 -1.85 -16.29 -37.14
CA GLN A 824 -1.36 -16.68 -38.47
C GLN A 824 -0.10 -15.94 -38.90
N LEU A 825 0.04 -14.65 -38.57
CA LEU A 825 1.24 -13.86 -38.84
C LEU A 825 2.48 -14.45 -38.15
N ILE A 826 2.34 -14.78 -36.87
CA ILE A 826 3.45 -15.36 -36.10
C ILE A 826 3.77 -16.75 -36.64
N CYS A 827 2.77 -17.62 -36.83
CA CYS A 827 2.99 -18.98 -37.33
C CYS A 827 3.57 -19.00 -38.75
N HIS A 828 3.09 -18.12 -39.64
CA HIS A 828 3.68 -17.93 -40.96
C HIS A 828 5.16 -17.58 -40.87
N THR A 829 5.52 -16.66 -39.97
CA THR A 829 6.92 -16.26 -39.75
C THR A 829 7.74 -17.38 -39.11
N MET A 830 7.12 -18.26 -38.30
CA MET A 830 7.77 -19.45 -37.75
C MET A 830 8.06 -20.52 -38.80
N VAL A 831 7.19 -20.70 -39.80
CA VAL A 831 7.48 -21.56 -40.95
C VAL A 831 8.64 -21.02 -41.78
N GLU A 832 8.69 -19.70 -42.00
CA GLU A 832 9.86 -19.06 -42.63
C GLU A 832 11.14 -19.26 -41.79
N HIS A 833 11.05 -19.09 -40.47
CA HIS A 833 12.17 -19.29 -39.56
C HIS A 833 12.67 -20.74 -39.58
N HIS A 834 11.76 -21.72 -39.57
CA HIS A 834 12.06 -23.14 -39.73
C HIS A 834 12.80 -23.41 -41.05
N ASN A 835 12.23 -22.95 -42.17
CA ASN A 835 12.80 -23.18 -43.50
C ASN A 835 14.19 -22.52 -43.68
N LEU A 836 14.43 -21.38 -43.05
CA LEU A 836 15.69 -20.64 -43.17
C LEU A 836 16.80 -21.16 -42.26
N ASN A 837 16.45 -21.68 -41.08
CA ASN A 837 17.42 -22.08 -40.05
C ASN A 837 17.50 -23.59 -39.83
N GLU A 838 16.72 -24.37 -40.58
CA GLU A 838 16.64 -25.83 -40.49
C GLU A 838 16.29 -26.34 -39.08
N VAL A 839 15.37 -25.62 -38.40
CA VAL A 839 14.94 -25.92 -37.02
C VAL A 839 13.54 -26.51 -37.00
N ASN A 840 13.39 -27.73 -36.50
CA ASN A 840 12.09 -28.42 -36.46
C ASN A 840 11.35 -28.29 -35.12
N LEU A 841 12.07 -27.98 -34.05
CA LEU A 841 11.51 -27.74 -32.72
C LEU A 841 11.55 -26.23 -32.43
N ILE A 842 10.40 -25.58 -32.46
CA ILE A 842 10.26 -24.15 -32.20
C ILE A 842 10.00 -23.93 -30.72
N GLY A 843 11.00 -23.38 -30.04
CA GLY A 843 10.91 -23.02 -28.63
C GLY A 843 10.68 -21.53 -28.41
N TYR A 844 10.52 -21.15 -27.13
CA TYR A 844 10.34 -19.77 -26.69
C TYR A 844 11.29 -18.77 -27.35
N SER A 845 12.60 -19.07 -27.41
CA SER A 845 13.62 -18.17 -27.98
C SER A 845 13.40 -17.91 -29.47
N ASN A 846 12.91 -18.88 -30.23
CA ASN A 846 12.65 -18.73 -31.67
C ASN A 846 11.54 -17.71 -31.90
N VAL A 847 10.47 -17.79 -31.11
CA VAL A 847 9.31 -16.89 -31.19
C VAL A 847 9.72 -15.47 -30.77
N THR A 848 10.47 -15.30 -29.68
CA THR A 848 10.82 -13.96 -29.18
C THR A 848 11.84 -13.23 -30.05
N LYS A 849 12.82 -13.94 -30.64
CA LYS A 849 13.81 -13.35 -31.55
C LYS A 849 13.20 -12.76 -32.82
N CYS A 850 12.00 -13.19 -33.20
CA CYS A 850 11.32 -12.71 -34.41
C CYS A 850 10.29 -11.59 -34.16
N ILE A 851 10.20 -11.03 -32.95
CA ILE A 851 9.21 -9.98 -32.62
C ILE A 851 9.30 -8.79 -33.59
N SER A 852 10.49 -8.31 -33.93
CA SER A 852 10.65 -7.22 -34.90
C SER A 852 10.07 -7.57 -36.27
N LYS A 853 10.28 -8.80 -36.76
CA LYS A 853 9.73 -9.26 -38.04
C LYS A 853 8.20 -9.28 -38.04
N TYR A 854 7.56 -9.61 -36.91
CA TYR A 854 6.10 -9.56 -36.80
C TYR A 854 5.60 -8.12 -36.89
N LEU A 855 6.30 -7.18 -36.26
CA LEU A 855 5.94 -5.76 -36.30
C LEU A 855 6.14 -5.16 -37.70
N ASP A 856 7.23 -5.54 -38.40
CA ASP A 856 7.48 -5.09 -39.77
C ASP A 856 6.43 -5.67 -40.74
N LYS A 857 6.21 -7.00 -40.74
CA LYS A 857 5.21 -7.63 -41.61
C LYS A 857 3.78 -7.19 -41.30
N GLY A 858 3.51 -6.86 -40.05
CA GLY A 858 2.19 -6.46 -39.56
C GLY A 858 1.95 -4.94 -39.56
N GLU A 859 2.91 -4.12 -39.99
CA GLU A 859 2.94 -2.67 -39.79
C GLU A 859 1.62 -1.99 -40.16
N ASN A 860 1.11 -2.26 -41.36
CA ASN A 860 -0.15 -1.69 -41.86
C ASN A 860 -1.35 -2.03 -40.97
N ILE A 861 -1.38 -3.22 -40.36
CA ILE A 861 -2.49 -3.64 -39.48
C ILE A 861 -2.39 -2.96 -38.12
N PHE A 862 -1.19 -2.83 -37.56
CA PHE A 862 -1.01 -2.07 -36.33
C PHE A 862 -1.37 -0.60 -36.53
N TYR A 863 -0.95 0.01 -37.65
CA TYR A 863 -1.33 1.38 -37.98
C TYR A 863 -2.85 1.54 -38.12
N ASP A 864 -3.52 0.60 -38.80
CA ASP A 864 -4.98 0.63 -38.95
C ASP A 864 -5.69 0.53 -37.59
N ILE A 865 -5.31 -0.44 -36.75
CA ILE A 865 -5.95 -0.69 -35.45
C ILE A 865 -5.63 0.41 -34.43
N ILE A 866 -4.36 0.81 -34.30
CA ILE A 866 -3.88 1.68 -33.22
C ILE A 866 -3.91 3.17 -33.62
N PHE A 867 -3.76 3.53 -34.90
CA PHE A 867 -3.78 4.93 -35.34
C PHE A 867 -5.07 5.31 -36.07
N ALA A 868 -5.41 4.61 -37.15
CA ALA A 868 -6.54 5.01 -37.99
C ALA A 868 -7.89 4.89 -37.26
N GLN A 869 -7.99 3.93 -36.33
CA GLN A 869 -9.21 3.62 -35.61
C GLN A 869 -9.28 4.24 -34.20
N THR A 870 -8.27 4.97 -33.74
CA THR A 870 -8.28 5.57 -32.39
C THR A 870 -8.24 7.09 -32.45
N GLN A 871 -8.65 7.72 -31.36
CA GLN A 871 -8.56 9.17 -31.18
C GLN A 871 -7.21 9.57 -30.57
N GLU A 872 -6.89 10.86 -30.59
CA GLU A 872 -5.66 11.36 -29.98
C GLU A 872 -5.57 11.04 -28.48
N ILE A 873 -6.69 11.17 -27.76
CA ILE A 873 -6.77 10.84 -26.33
C ILE A 873 -6.52 9.35 -26.06
N ASP A 874 -7.04 8.47 -26.92
CA ASP A 874 -6.83 7.04 -26.83
C ASP A 874 -5.33 6.71 -26.92
N ARG A 875 -4.63 7.29 -27.91
CA ARG A 875 -3.18 7.09 -28.09
C ARG A 875 -2.36 7.61 -26.93
N LYS A 876 -2.75 8.75 -26.34
CA LYS A 876 -2.12 9.28 -25.12
C LYS A 876 -2.29 8.30 -23.95
N ILE A 877 -3.49 7.73 -23.77
CA ILE A 877 -3.74 6.70 -22.75
C ILE A 877 -2.89 5.47 -23.00
N LEU A 878 -2.81 4.97 -24.24
CA LEU A 878 -2.02 3.78 -24.58
C LEU A 878 -0.52 3.98 -24.32
N SER A 879 0.07 5.13 -24.72
CA SER A 879 1.47 5.46 -24.44
C SER A 879 1.73 5.61 -22.92
N TYR A 880 0.81 6.26 -22.20
CA TYR A 880 0.93 6.40 -20.75
C TYR A 880 0.84 5.06 -20.01
N MET A 881 -0.12 4.21 -20.40
CA MET A 881 -0.25 2.84 -19.87
C MET A 881 1.04 2.04 -20.10
N TYR A 882 1.61 2.10 -21.32
CA TYR A 882 2.88 1.46 -21.62
C TYR A 882 4.00 1.97 -20.70
N SER A 883 4.13 3.29 -20.53
CA SER A 883 5.15 3.91 -19.69
C SER A 883 5.06 3.48 -18.22
N LEU A 884 3.84 3.46 -17.65
CA LEU A 884 3.61 2.98 -16.30
C LEU A 884 3.91 1.48 -16.13
N MET A 885 3.57 0.66 -17.12
CA MET A 885 3.87 -0.77 -17.12
C MET A 885 5.38 -1.02 -17.08
N GLU A 886 6.15 -0.28 -17.88
CA GLU A 886 7.61 -0.38 -17.91
C GLU A 886 8.24 0.14 -16.61
N GLU A 887 7.83 1.30 -16.12
CA GLU A 887 8.36 1.89 -14.87
C GLU A 887 8.15 0.95 -13.68
N LYS A 888 6.95 0.37 -13.58
CA LYS A 888 6.55 -0.43 -12.42
C LYS A 888 6.80 -1.93 -12.58
N ARG A 889 7.28 -2.36 -13.75
CA ARG A 889 7.44 -3.76 -14.14
C ARG A 889 6.16 -4.57 -13.86
N THR A 890 5.06 -4.08 -14.39
CA THR A 890 3.72 -4.67 -14.23
C THR A 890 3.08 -4.94 -15.58
N VAL A 891 2.19 -5.92 -15.62
CA VAL A 891 1.40 -6.29 -16.82
C VAL A 891 0.08 -5.52 -16.90
N SER A 892 -0.38 -4.95 -15.79
CA SER A 892 -1.62 -4.20 -15.70
C SER A 892 -1.45 -2.91 -14.88
N VAL A 893 -2.27 -1.91 -15.16
CA VAL A 893 -2.22 -0.57 -14.56
C VAL A 893 -3.57 -0.19 -13.95
N ASN A 894 -3.55 0.40 -12.76
CA ASN A 894 -4.76 0.79 -12.05
C ASN A 894 -5.48 1.95 -12.77
N ARG A 895 -6.80 1.84 -12.93
CA ARG A 895 -7.64 2.86 -13.54
C ARG A 895 -7.55 4.22 -12.85
N SER A 896 -7.59 4.28 -11.53
CA SER A 896 -7.52 5.55 -10.78
C SER A 896 -6.19 6.23 -10.98
N GLU A 897 -5.11 5.47 -11.13
CA GLU A 897 -3.77 5.99 -11.42
C GLU A 897 -3.68 6.58 -12.83
N ILE A 898 -4.25 5.89 -13.83
CA ILE A 898 -4.37 6.43 -15.19
C ILE A 898 -5.15 7.74 -15.16
N GLU A 899 -6.30 7.77 -14.48
CA GLU A 899 -7.17 8.96 -14.39
C GLU A 899 -6.49 10.13 -13.66
N GLU A 900 -5.84 9.89 -12.53
CA GLU A 900 -5.22 10.96 -11.73
C GLU A 900 -3.98 11.54 -12.40
N ASP A 901 -3.13 10.70 -12.97
CA ASP A 901 -1.86 11.17 -13.49
C ASP A 901 -1.95 11.75 -14.89
N LEU A 902 -2.89 11.26 -15.73
CA LEU A 902 -3.18 11.91 -17.02
C LEU A 902 -3.79 13.29 -16.83
N VAL A 903 -4.66 13.50 -15.82
CA VAL A 903 -5.18 14.84 -15.50
C VAL A 903 -4.05 15.76 -15.02
N LYS A 904 -3.08 15.24 -14.25
CA LYS A 904 -1.91 16.03 -13.83
C LYS A 904 -0.99 16.37 -15.00
N HIS A 905 -0.72 15.41 -15.90
CA HIS A 905 0.19 15.58 -17.04
C HIS A 905 -0.43 16.43 -18.15
N TYR A 906 -1.70 16.21 -18.46
CA TYR A 906 -2.45 16.91 -19.49
C TYR A 906 -3.56 17.74 -18.86
N LYS A 907 -3.21 18.96 -18.44
CA LYS A 907 -4.10 19.91 -17.72
C LYS A 907 -5.43 20.22 -18.42
N THR A 908 -5.58 19.88 -19.70
CA THR A 908 -6.77 20.08 -20.51
C THR A 908 -7.73 18.89 -20.51
N LEU A 909 -7.34 17.73 -19.97
CA LEU A 909 -8.16 16.52 -19.96
C LEU A 909 -8.98 16.41 -18.68
N GLU A 910 -10.26 16.07 -18.83
CA GLU A 910 -11.13 15.75 -17.70
C GLU A 910 -11.19 14.24 -17.43
N LYS A 911 -11.47 13.85 -16.17
CA LYS A 911 -11.70 12.44 -15.80
C LYS A 911 -12.83 11.79 -16.60
N SER A 912 -13.84 12.58 -16.97
CA SER A 912 -15.00 12.13 -17.77
C SER A 912 -14.57 11.68 -19.18
N GLU A 913 -13.66 12.42 -19.81
CA GLU A 913 -13.11 12.13 -21.14
C GLU A 913 -12.20 10.89 -21.11
N ILE A 914 -11.32 10.80 -20.10
CA ILE A 914 -10.45 9.62 -19.92
C ILE A 914 -11.29 8.35 -19.73
N LYS A 915 -12.37 8.42 -18.94
CA LYS A 915 -13.28 7.29 -18.75
C LYS A 915 -13.94 6.86 -20.06
N LYS A 916 -14.41 7.81 -20.88
CA LYS A 916 -14.99 7.53 -22.20
C LYS A 916 -13.96 6.89 -23.14
N ALA A 917 -12.73 7.40 -23.16
CA ALA A 917 -11.64 6.88 -23.97
C ALA A 917 -11.22 5.46 -23.55
N LEU A 918 -11.12 5.18 -22.24
CA LEU A 918 -10.89 3.82 -21.74
C LEU A 918 -11.99 2.84 -22.16
N SER A 919 -13.26 3.24 -22.07
CA SER A 919 -14.37 2.42 -22.55
C SER A 919 -14.36 2.24 -24.07
N HIS A 920 -13.92 3.26 -24.82
CA HIS A 920 -13.75 3.17 -26.28
C HIS A 920 -12.63 2.17 -26.64
N LEU A 921 -11.47 2.25 -26.00
CA LEU A 921 -10.36 1.30 -26.18
C LEU A 921 -10.73 -0.14 -25.79
N GLU A 922 -11.52 -0.32 -24.73
CA GLU A 922 -12.03 -1.63 -24.28
C GLU A 922 -13.01 -2.23 -25.29
N ARG A 923 -13.97 -1.43 -25.81
CA ARG A 923 -14.90 -1.87 -26.86
C ARG A 923 -14.19 -2.26 -28.15
N LYS A 924 -13.04 -1.63 -28.44
CA LYS A 924 -12.17 -1.98 -29.57
C LYS A 924 -11.24 -3.16 -29.31
N GLU A 925 -11.32 -3.79 -28.13
CA GLU A 925 -10.48 -4.92 -27.73
C GLU A 925 -8.98 -4.64 -27.80
N ILE A 926 -8.55 -3.36 -27.73
CA ILE A 926 -7.13 -2.98 -27.68
C ILE A 926 -6.58 -3.17 -26.27
N ILE A 927 -7.39 -2.79 -25.28
CA ILE A 927 -7.14 -3.05 -23.86
C ILE A 927 -8.29 -3.89 -23.31
N ARG A 928 -8.05 -4.55 -22.19
CA ARG A 928 -9.09 -5.23 -21.42
C ARG A 928 -8.89 -4.97 -19.93
N LYS A 929 -9.97 -5.11 -19.16
CA LYS A 929 -9.85 -5.19 -17.71
C LYS A 929 -9.06 -6.44 -17.35
N SER A 930 -8.15 -6.31 -16.41
CA SER A 930 -7.41 -7.45 -15.89
C SER A 930 -8.39 -8.43 -15.26
N ILE A 931 -8.25 -9.70 -15.59
CA ILE A 931 -9.11 -10.77 -15.09
C ILE A 931 -8.99 -10.88 -13.55
N GLU A 932 -7.83 -10.48 -13.01
CA GLU A 932 -7.54 -10.52 -11.58
C GLU A 932 -8.11 -9.31 -10.84
N HIS A 933 -8.10 -8.13 -11.46
CA HIS A 933 -8.55 -6.87 -10.87
C HIS A 933 -9.39 -6.07 -11.86
N PRO A 934 -10.72 -6.03 -11.72
CA PRO A 934 -11.60 -5.29 -12.63
C PRO A 934 -11.29 -3.79 -12.73
N ASN A 935 -10.56 -3.23 -11.75
CA ASN A 935 -10.11 -1.84 -11.75
C ASN A 935 -8.74 -1.62 -12.41
N TYR A 936 -8.11 -2.66 -12.97
CA TYR A 936 -6.85 -2.57 -13.68
C TYR A 936 -7.07 -2.85 -15.16
N TYR A 937 -6.28 -2.21 -16.01
CA TYR A 937 -6.27 -2.44 -17.45
C TYR A 937 -4.94 -3.03 -17.91
N GLU A 938 -5.02 -3.94 -18.87
CA GLU A 938 -3.88 -4.56 -19.56
C GLU A 938 -4.11 -4.50 -21.08
N PHE A 939 -3.03 -4.61 -21.86
CA PHE A 939 -3.17 -4.76 -23.31
C PHE A 939 -3.77 -6.14 -23.62
N THR A 940 -4.72 -6.19 -24.55
CA THR A 940 -5.31 -7.48 -24.95
C THR A 940 -4.31 -8.35 -25.72
N ILE A 941 -3.34 -7.70 -26.40
CA ILE A 941 -2.34 -8.33 -27.27
C ILE A 941 -0.95 -7.72 -26.95
N ASP A 942 0.05 -8.54 -26.62
CA ASP A 942 1.39 -8.03 -26.30
C ASP A 942 2.08 -7.38 -27.50
N LEU A 943 1.76 -7.79 -28.74
CA LEU A 943 2.26 -7.10 -29.93
C LEU A 943 1.81 -5.63 -30.01
N TYR A 944 0.65 -5.26 -29.46
CA TYR A 944 0.26 -3.85 -29.35
C TYR A 944 1.23 -3.10 -28.45
N LYS A 945 1.59 -3.68 -27.30
CA LYS A 945 2.59 -3.13 -26.37
C LYS A 945 3.93 -2.89 -27.08
N HIS A 946 4.41 -3.89 -27.82
CA HIS A 946 5.67 -3.80 -28.57
C HIS A 946 5.61 -2.76 -29.69
N TRP A 947 4.48 -2.64 -30.38
CA TRP A 947 4.33 -1.67 -31.46
C TRP A 947 4.26 -0.23 -30.93
N ILE A 948 3.51 0.00 -29.85
CA ILE A 948 3.41 1.30 -29.15
C ILE A 948 4.79 1.76 -28.70
N LYS A 949 5.60 0.88 -28.08
CA LYS A 949 6.97 1.17 -27.65
C LYS A 949 7.83 1.85 -28.72
N TRP A 950 7.69 1.45 -29.99
CA TRP A 950 8.53 1.94 -31.08
C TRP A 950 7.90 3.07 -31.89
N ASN A 951 6.58 3.22 -31.87
CA ASN A 951 5.86 4.13 -32.76
C ASN A 951 5.08 5.25 -32.05
N LEU A 952 4.92 5.17 -30.73
CA LEU A 952 4.19 6.13 -29.90
C LEU A 952 5.02 6.53 -28.67
N PRO A 953 5.96 7.47 -28.79
CA PRO A 953 6.70 8.01 -27.66
C PRO A 953 5.82 8.83 -26.72
#